data_AF-A0A8T3W8B4-F1
#
_entry.id   AF-A0A8T3W8B4-F1
#
_cell.length_a   1.000
_cell.length_b   1.000
_cell.length_c   1.000
_cell.angle_alpha   90.00
_cell.angle_beta   90.00
_cell.angle_gamma   90.00
#
_symmetry.space_group_name_H-M   'P 1'
#
loop_
_entity.id
_entity.type
_entity.pdbx_description
1 polymer ?
#
loop_
_entity_poly.entity_id
_entity_poly.type
_entity_poly.pdbx_seq_one_letter_code
_entity_poly.pdbx_strand_id
1 'polypeptide(L)'
;MIGDIKLKIICTIGPGSNKPEILEKLKDRGVNFFRINLSHTNEEDIEPRIKDLLGYGVPIILDTEGSQVRSGNTQEILMEDGNIVKLFFTEVSCDANNLFLRPEGVGKKLEDGDLISIDFNSLLLRVFDTTTKDDGYILCKVVIGGNIGGRKAVQIDSPTFSLPAFSNKDNIAIKLGKRYGIKNFTLSFMESPDHVLRFKQLYPEAIAYSKIESRKGLENFMEIAKVSEGILIDRGDLSSQVPLEKIPFIQKLILKKVREMGKEAIVATNTLEQMALALKPSKAEVNDIINTFLDGATAIALTKETAVGRYPVETVNTLSLLIKQLDFLNKSNKEDLVDKIEDLNYALTEQHPDLIIKPHGGKLVDLFVPHYKNPLPEKSIEINEETLMDAEQIAIGAFSPIDGFLGRDDFNSVVDKMKLSNGVVWPLPITFSVSQDIRTNLKEGESIALKYKGEIHAILHLLEIYTINKEESALKIYGTLDKNHPGVKKFLESEDYFLGGKIILLKRRTSETKVHELTPKQTRKIFAERGWNKIVGFHTRNVIHRSHEFIQKEGTRRGLCDGLFIHPVIGKKKVGDFESHVIIKSYEMMLESFYPKSNVLFGTFATYSRYCGPREALFTALVRKNFGCSHFIVGRDHTGVGNFYPPLAAHEIFSKFTKEEIEIEPVLFGKVFYSELENKHFHEMDFIDHPEEHKLDISGTEARKIFQAGAQPPEWFMRPEISKMILDKLKNGEKVFVEENKNTKILWFTGLSGSGKSTIAGELKKEFDKLGKSYQVFDGDDVRNRLHKHLGFTPEDIKENNRLIAELSKQEFGKVDFILVPIISPFIVSRENARKQFGQNFVEIYTDCSYEECKKRDVKGHYKKAESGELKNFIGLDVPYEPPINPEIKIDTTKESLEEAVQRILNIVLENDKSL
;
A
#
# COMPACT_ATOMS: atom_id res chain seq x y z
N MET A 1 35.20 -1.20 19.94
CA MET A 1 34.14 -1.59 18.99
C MET A 1 33.06 -2.36 19.72
N ILE A 2 31.81 -2.24 19.28
CA ILE A 2 30.71 -3.13 19.66
C ILE A 2 31.09 -4.50 19.07
N GLY A 3 31.47 -5.48 19.90
CA GLY A 3 31.68 -6.86 19.45
C GLY A 3 30.35 -7.51 19.04
N ASP A 4 30.22 -8.84 19.15
CA ASP A 4 28.95 -9.59 18.97
C ASP A 4 27.87 -9.25 20.04
N ILE A 5 27.92 -8.05 20.63
CA ILE A 5 27.01 -7.56 21.65
C ILE A 5 25.66 -7.27 21.00
N LYS A 6 24.67 -8.10 21.33
CA LYS A 6 23.29 -7.92 20.89
C LYS A 6 22.68 -6.68 21.56
N LEU A 7 22.46 -5.62 20.78
CA LEU A 7 21.80 -4.39 21.23
C LEU A 7 20.34 -4.67 21.61
N LYS A 8 19.87 -4.03 22.69
CA LYS A 8 18.54 -4.28 23.27
C LYS A 8 17.63 -3.05 23.25
N ILE A 9 16.33 -3.29 23.09
CA ILE A 9 15.26 -2.31 23.19
C ILE A 9 14.44 -2.59 24.45
N ILE A 10 14.31 -1.58 25.32
CA ILE A 10 13.45 -1.62 26.49
C ILE A 10 12.30 -0.65 26.27
N CYS A 11 11.05 -1.11 26.33
CA CYS A 11 9.87 -0.26 26.15
C CYS A 11 9.16 -0.02 27.47
N THR A 12 8.97 1.24 27.84
CA THR A 12 8.15 1.60 29.00
C THR A 12 6.68 1.49 28.63
N ILE A 13 5.96 0.61 29.33
CA ILE A 13 4.54 0.37 29.03
C ILE A 13 3.69 1.35 29.81
N GLY A 14 2.88 2.14 29.10
CA GLY A 14 1.98 3.16 29.65
C GLY A 14 0.70 3.26 28.83
N PRO A 15 -0.15 4.29 29.06
CA PRO A 15 -1.42 4.46 28.36
C PRO A 15 -1.35 4.42 26.82
N GLY A 16 -0.25 4.89 26.23
CA GLY A 16 -0.04 4.88 24.78
C GLY A 16 0.24 3.49 24.21
N SER A 17 0.86 2.60 24.99
CA SER A 17 1.25 1.24 24.59
C SER A 17 0.41 0.12 25.19
N ASN A 18 -0.39 0.39 26.22
CA ASN A 18 -1.14 -0.62 26.98
C ASN A 18 -2.44 -1.08 26.29
N LYS A 19 -2.38 -1.34 24.99
CA LYS A 19 -3.45 -1.98 24.22
C LYS A 19 -2.94 -3.34 23.77
N PRO A 20 -3.74 -4.43 23.85
CA PRO A 20 -3.28 -5.76 23.48
C PRO A 20 -2.66 -5.83 22.08
N GLU A 21 -3.26 -5.17 21.09
CA GLU A 21 -2.72 -5.11 19.72
C GLU A 21 -1.34 -4.45 19.65
N ILE A 22 -1.12 -3.38 20.43
CA ILE A 22 0.18 -2.68 20.46
C ILE A 22 1.21 -3.55 21.18
N LEU A 23 0.87 -4.18 22.30
CA LEU A 23 1.77 -5.06 23.04
C LEU A 23 2.23 -6.26 22.19
N GLU A 24 1.31 -6.90 21.45
CA GLU A 24 1.67 -7.95 20.50
C GLU A 24 2.58 -7.43 19.38
N LYS A 25 2.32 -6.23 18.84
CA LYS A 25 3.22 -5.59 17.87
C LYS A 25 4.60 -5.33 18.45
N LEU A 26 4.70 -4.78 19.67
CA LEU A 26 6.00 -4.52 20.31
C LEU A 26 6.81 -5.82 20.51
N LYS A 27 6.14 -6.89 20.95
CA LYS A 27 6.75 -8.23 21.03
C LYS A 27 7.24 -8.71 19.66
N ASP A 28 6.39 -8.63 18.64
CA ASP A 28 6.70 -9.03 17.27
C ASP A 28 7.86 -8.23 16.65
N ARG A 29 8.06 -6.98 17.08
CA ARG A 29 9.21 -6.14 16.69
C ARG A 29 10.51 -6.47 17.44
N GLY A 30 10.49 -7.45 18.35
CA GLY A 30 11.68 -7.92 19.04
C GLY A 30 12.08 -7.08 20.25
N VAL A 31 11.13 -6.38 20.89
CA VAL A 31 11.38 -5.70 22.18
C VAL A 31 11.89 -6.69 23.21
N ASN A 32 13.01 -6.35 23.87
CA ASN A 32 13.68 -7.26 24.80
C ASN A 32 13.08 -7.23 26.19
N PHE A 33 12.58 -6.07 26.62
CA PHE A 33 11.95 -5.90 27.93
C PHE A 33 10.74 -4.97 27.89
N PHE A 34 9.69 -5.35 28.62
CA PHE A 34 8.64 -4.44 29.02
C PHE A 34 8.97 -3.84 30.39
N ARG A 35 9.11 -2.52 30.43
CA ARG A 35 9.41 -1.75 31.65
C ARG A 35 8.14 -1.25 32.31
N ILE A 36 7.96 -1.56 33.58
CA ILE A 36 6.94 -0.97 34.45
C ILE A 36 7.61 0.10 35.30
N ASN A 37 7.26 1.36 35.08
CA ASN A 37 7.79 2.50 35.86
C ASN A 37 6.92 2.74 37.10
N LEU A 38 7.49 2.53 38.29
CA LEU A 38 6.76 2.63 39.57
C LEU A 38 6.47 4.08 40.01
N SER A 39 7.23 5.06 39.51
CA SER A 39 6.94 6.49 39.76
C SER A 39 5.59 6.93 39.18
N HIS A 40 5.08 6.19 38.18
CA HIS A 40 3.81 6.44 37.53
C HIS A 40 2.77 5.32 37.71
N THR A 41 3.10 4.29 38.50
CA THR A 41 2.20 3.17 38.79
C THR A 41 1.80 3.24 40.26
N ASN A 42 0.50 3.19 40.56
CA ASN A 42 0.03 3.13 41.95
C ASN A 42 0.31 1.74 42.54
N GLU A 43 0.43 1.65 43.87
CA GLU A 43 0.74 0.39 44.57
C GLU A 43 -0.21 -0.75 44.22
N GLU A 44 -1.51 -0.46 44.13
CA GLU A 44 -2.58 -1.41 43.81
C GLU A 44 -2.53 -1.91 42.36
N ASP A 45 -1.93 -1.13 41.45
CA ASP A 45 -1.88 -1.43 40.01
C ASP A 45 -0.64 -2.25 39.60
N ILE A 46 0.38 -2.37 40.47
CA ILE A 46 1.65 -3.04 40.16
C ILE A 46 1.42 -4.53 39.84
N GLU A 47 0.72 -5.25 40.72
CA GLU A 47 0.49 -6.69 40.55
C GLU A 47 -0.45 -7.02 39.36
N PRO A 48 -1.59 -6.32 39.16
CA PRO A 48 -2.39 -6.45 37.94
C PRO A 48 -1.58 -6.23 36.66
N ARG A 49 -0.75 -5.18 36.63
CA ARG A 49 0.10 -4.86 35.46
C ARG A 49 1.13 -5.96 35.17
N ILE A 50 1.76 -6.51 36.21
CA ILE A 50 2.67 -7.66 36.05
C ILE A 50 1.96 -8.84 35.42
N LYS A 51 0.78 -9.22 35.96
CA LYS A 51 0.01 -10.38 35.46
C LYS A 51 -0.37 -10.23 33.99
N ASP A 52 -0.85 -9.04 33.61
CA ASP A 52 -1.19 -8.73 32.22
C ASP A 52 0.02 -8.88 31.29
N LEU A 53 1.16 -8.27 31.64
CA LEU A 53 2.34 -8.28 30.79
C LEU A 53 3.03 -9.66 30.68
N LEU A 54 2.94 -10.50 31.71
CA LEU A 54 3.46 -11.87 31.65
C LEU A 54 2.81 -12.70 30.54
N GLY A 55 1.55 -12.43 30.19
CA GLY A 55 0.83 -13.15 29.13
C GLY A 55 1.45 -13.00 27.74
N TYR A 56 2.23 -11.95 27.50
CA TYR A 56 2.86 -11.69 26.20
C TYR A 56 4.20 -12.41 26.03
N GLY A 57 4.80 -12.93 27.10
CA GLY A 57 6.07 -13.65 27.05
C GLY A 57 7.32 -12.78 26.81
N VAL A 58 7.19 -11.45 26.91
CA VAL A 58 8.33 -10.52 26.91
C VAL A 58 8.80 -10.35 28.36
N PRO A 59 10.10 -10.52 28.67
CA PRO A 59 10.62 -10.32 30.02
C PRO A 59 10.28 -8.93 30.59
N ILE A 60 9.93 -8.88 31.87
CA ILE A 60 9.59 -7.63 32.56
C ILE A 60 10.83 -7.08 33.25
N ILE A 61 10.97 -5.75 33.25
CA ILE A 61 11.90 -5.00 34.09
C ILE A 61 11.10 -4.06 35.01
N LEU A 62 11.32 -4.18 36.31
CA LEU A 62 10.67 -3.33 37.32
C LEU A 62 11.56 -2.12 37.59
N ASP A 63 11.05 -0.94 37.27
CA ASP A 63 11.76 0.31 37.42
C ASP A 63 11.30 1.01 38.70
N THR A 64 12.13 0.88 39.72
CA THR A 64 11.86 1.39 41.07
C THR A 64 11.65 2.91 41.07
N GLU A 65 10.88 3.39 42.03
CA GLU A 65 10.65 4.83 42.23
C GLU A 65 11.85 5.47 42.94
N GLY A 66 12.47 4.73 43.86
CA GLY A 66 13.48 5.25 44.77
C GLY A 66 12.88 6.18 45.81
N SER A 67 13.60 6.42 46.90
CA SER A 67 13.16 7.41 47.89
C SER A 67 13.56 8.80 47.42
N GLN A 68 12.56 9.61 47.07
CA GLN A 68 12.73 11.02 46.72
C GLN A 68 11.95 11.92 47.66
N VAL A 69 12.39 13.17 47.79
CA VAL A 69 11.56 14.23 48.36
C VAL A 69 10.81 14.95 47.25
N ARG A 70 9.52 15.21 47.45
CA ARG A 70 8.68 15.99 46.54
C ARG A 70 7.87 17.02 47.27
N SER A 71 7.48 18.10 46.59
CA SER A 71 6.51 19.05 47.13
C SER A 71 5.14 18.39 47.32
N GLY A 72 4.37 18.92 48.26
CA GLY A 72 2.97 18.57 48.45
C GLY A 72 2.14 18.80 47.18
N ASN A 73 0.91 18.31 47.17
CA ASN A 73 0.01 18.55 46.05
C ASN A 73 -0.49 20.01 46.11
N THR A 74 -0.31 20.77 45.03
CA THR A 74 -0.71 22.18 44.98
C THR A 74 -0.93 22.68 43.55
N GLN A 75 -1.77 23.72 43.42
CA GLN A 75 -1.77 24.58 42.22
C GLN A 75 -0.48 25.41 42.18
N GLU A 76 -0.24 26.12 41.08
CA GLU A 76 0.92 27.02 40.98
C GLU A 76 0.80 28.14 42.03
N ILE A 77 1.79 28.21 42.91
CA ILE A 77 1.94 29.26 43.91
C ILE A 77 3.20 30.05 43.56
N LEU A 78 3.09 31.38 43.50
CA LEU A 78 4.23 32.27 43.42
C LEU A 78 4.75 32.57 44.82
N MET A 79 6.06 32.36 45.05
CA MET A 79 6.76 32.67 46.29
C MET A 79 7.72 33.83 46.07
N GLU A 80 7.67 34.87 46.90
CA GLU A 80 8.55 36.05 46.78
C GLU A 80 9.79 35.94 47.67
N ASP A 81 10.88 36.58 47.23
CA ASP A 81 12.13 36.67 47.99
C ASP A 81 11.89 37.20 49.41
N GLY A 82 12.48 36.52 50.39
CA GLY A 82 12.41 36.90 51.80
C GLY A 82 11.14 36.49 52.53
N ASN A 83 10.13 35.92 51.86
CA ASN A 83 8.93 35.37 52.50
C ASN A 83 9.30 34.28 53.52
N ILE A 84 8.55 34.22 54.62
CA ILE A 84 8.67 33.17 55.63
C ILE A 84 7.55 32.17 55.41
N VAL A 85 7.93 30.90 55.29
CA VAL A 85 7.03 29.80 54.96
C VAL A 85 7.13 28.72 56.03
N LYS A 86 6.00 28.26 56.52
CA LYS A 86 5.88 27.13 57.44
C LYS A 86 5.95 25.83 56.65
N LEU A 87 6.96 25.02 56.93
CA LEU A 87 7.06 23.68 56.38
C LEU A 87 6.52 22.64 57.38
N PHE A 88 5.32 22.15 57.13
CA PHE A 88 4.63 21.18 57.97
C PHE A 88 5.16 19.76 57.79
N PHE A 89 5.07 18.96 58.85
CA PHE A 89 5.49 17.56 58.83
C PHE A 89 4.41 16.60 58.34
N THR A 90 3.15 17.01 58.43
CA THR A 90 1.95 16.30 57.96
C THR A 90 1.36 17.02 56.75
N GLU A 91 0.55 16.32 55.96
CA GLU A 91 -0.05 16.90 54.76
C GLU A 91 -0.93 18.12 55.11
N VAL A 92 -0.67 19.24 54.42
CA VAL A 92 -1.44 20.48 54.48
C VAL A 92 -1.68 21.02 53.07
N SER A 93 -2.73 21.81 52.88
CA SER A 93 -2.91 22.58 51.65
C SER A 93 -1.75 23.55 51.51
N CYS A 94 -0.96 23.41 50.45
CA CYS A 94 0.14 24.34 50.24
C CYS A 94 -0.39 25.67 49.72
N ASP A 95 0.20 26.77 50.18
CA ASP A 95 -0.02 28.15 49.75
C ASP A 95 1.29 28.95 49.93
N ALA A 96 1.25 30.28 49.77
CA ALA A 96 2.43 31.14 49.91
C ALA A 96 3.06 31.13 51.32
N ASN A 97 2.34 30.65 52.34
CA ASN A 97 2.79 30.65 53.73
C ASN A 97 2.95 29.23 54.31
N ASN A 98 2.34 28.22 53.71
CA ASN A 98 2.30 26.86 54.20
C ASN A 98 2.79 25.90 53.12
N LEU A 99 3.76 25.04 53.44
CA LEU A 99 4.29 24.01 52.56
C LEU A 99 4.30 22.65 53.26
N PHE A 100 4.28 21.61 52.45
CA PHE A 100 4.46 20.22 52.86
C PHE A 100 5.43 19.53 51.91
N LEU A 101 6.28 18.65 52.45
CA LEU A 101 7.15 17.76 51.67
C LEU A 101 6.75 16.31 51.88
N ARG A 102 6.83 15.53 50.80
CA ARG A 102 6.61 14.08 50.79
C ARG A 102 7.96 13.36 50.67
N PRO A 103 8.16 12.20 51.31
CA PRO A 103 7.23 11.53 52.23
C PRO A 103 7.04 12.29 53.55
N GLU A 104 5.96 11.96 54.28
CA GLU A 104 5.64 12.58 55.57
C GLU A 104 6.83 12.50 56.54
N GLY A 105 7.05 13.58 57.31
CA GLY A 105 8.14 13.63 58.28
C GLY A 105 9.52 14.01 57.73
N VAL A 106 9.66 14.30 56.42
CA VAL A 106 10.91 14.87 55.86
C VAL A 106 11.32 16.13 56.61
N GLY A 107 10.39 17.06 56.86
CA GLY A 107 10.67 18.31 57.57
C GLY A 107 11.21 18.10 59.00
N LYS A 108 10.87 16.99 59.67
CA LYS A 108 11.37 16.69 61.02
C LYS A 108 12.89 16.47 61.04
N LYS A 109 13.45 16.01 59.93
CA LYS A 109 14.87 15.66 59.78
C LYS A 109 15.75 16.85 59.40
N LEU A 110 15.17 18.03 59.14
CA LEU A 110 15.91 19.22 58.73
C LEU A 110 16.44 19.98 59.95
N GLU A 111 17.59 20.62 59.77
CA GLU A 111 18.31 21.40 60.77
C GLU A 111 18.41 22.87 60.34
N ASP A 112 18.67 23.76 61.30
CA ASP A 112 18.87 25.18 61.01
C ASP A 112 20.04 25.36 60.04
N GLY A 113 19.80 26.09 58.95
CA GLY A 113 20.78 26.36 57.91
C GLY A 113 20.67 25.46 56.67
N ASP A 114 19.93 24.35 56.74
CA ASP A 114 19.69 23.47 55.59
C ASP A 114 19.03 24.23 54.42
N LEU A 115 19.41 23.87 53.20
CA LEU A 115 18.80 24.44 51.99
C LEU A 115 17.84 23.43 51.34
N ILE A 116 16.70 23.94 50.89
CA ILE A 116 15.68 23.16 50.19
C ILE A 116 15.46 23.79 48.82
N SER A 117 15.88 23.11 47.77
CA SER A 117 15.63 23.52 46.38
C SER A 117 14.42 22.76 45.84
N ILE A 118 13.48 23.47 45.22
CA ILE A 118 12.27 22.90 44.62
C ILE A 118 12.26 23.20 43.12
N ASP A 119 11.96 22.17 42.32
CA ASP A 119 11.91 22.23 40.85
C ASP A 119 13.23 22.78 40.25
N PHE A 120 14.34 22.18 40.67
CA PHE A 120 15.69 22.42 40.12
C PHE A 120 16.16 23.88 40.21
N ASN A 121 16.06 24.46 41.42
CA ASN A 121 16.40 25.84 41.80
C ASN A 121 15.42 26.92 41.34
N SER A 122 14.21 26.55 40.91
CA SER A 122 13.13 27.52 40.67
C SER A 122 12.71 28.22 41.97
N LEU A 123 12.79 27.51 43.11
CA LEU A 123 12.57 28.06 44.44
C LEU A 123 13.66 27.53 45.37
N LEU A 124 14.33 28.43 46.10
CA LEU A 124 15.32 28.06 47.11
C LEU A 124 14.87 28.54 48.47
N LEU A 125 14.69 27.61 49.40
CA LEU A 125 14.38 27.89 50.79
C LEU A 125 15.61 27.62 51.66
N ARG A 126 15.72 28.37 52.76
CA ARG A 126 16.67 28.09 53.84
C ARG A 126 15.91 27.88 55.13
N VAL A 127 16.11 26.73 55.78
CA VAL A 127 15.60 26.48 57.12
C VAL A 127 16.29 27.45 58.06
N PHE A 128 15.52 28.26 58.79
CA PHE A 128 16.12 29.28 59.68
C PHE A 128 15.62 29.19 61.13
N ASP A 129 14.56 28.43 61.41
CA ASP A 129 14.10 28.16 62.78
C ASP A 129 13.42 26.78 62.87
N THR A 130 14.04 25.87 63.61
CA THR A 130 13.55 24.53 63.93
C THR A 130 12.95 24.40 65.33
N THR A 131 12.88 25.48 66.12
CA THR A 131 12.32 25.45 67.49
C THR A 131 10.81 25.16 67.51
N THR A 132 10.10 25.35 66.39
CA THR A 132 8.67 25.03 66.21
C THR A 132 8.39 23.55 65.92
N LYS A 133 9.40 22.67 65.99
CA LYS A 133 9.24 21.23 65.69
C LYS A 133 8.14 20.57 66.52
N ASP A 134 7.98 20.95 67.79
CA ASP A 134 6.93 20.41 68.65
C ASP A 134 5.51 20.83 68.22
N ASP A 135 5.40 21.94 67.48
CA ASP A 135 4.14 22.43 66.89
C ASP A 135 3.82 21.77 65.53
N GLY A 136 4.67 20.87 65.04
CA GLY A 136 4.45 20.10 63.82
C GLY A 136 4.93 20.76 62.52
N TYR A 137 5.73 21.84 62.59
CA TYR A 137 6.33 22.50 61.43
C TYR A 137 7.70 23.13 61.74
N ILE A 138 8.44 23.54 60.71
CA ILE A 138 9.63 24.42 60.83
C ILE A 138 9.45 25.69 60.01
N LEU A 139 10.22 26.74 60.28
CA LEU A 139 10.20 27.96 59.48
C LEU A 139 11.34 27.97 58.46
N CYS A 140 10.96 28.23 57.22
CA CYS A 140 11.85 28.37 56.08
C CYS A 140 11.76 29.80 55.54
N LYS A 141 12.89 30.37 55.13
CA LYS A 141 12.96 31.66 54.45
C LYS A 141 13.18 31.43 52.97
N VAL A 142 12.40 32.08 52.13
CA VAL A 142 12.62 32.09 50.67
C VAL A 142 13.89 32.91 50.40
N VAL A 143 14.93 32.23 49.93
CA VAL A 143 16.21 32.84 49.53
C VAL A 143 16.15 33.29 48.07
N ILE A 144 15.54 32.48 47.21
CA ILE A 144 15.26 32.77 45.80
C ILE A 144 13.82 32.35 45.54
N GLY A 145 12.97 33.30 45.16
CA GLY A 145 11.57 33.13 44.87
C GLY A 145 11.30 32.59 43.46
N GLY A 146 10.10 32.07 43.28
CA GLY A 146 9.67 31.47 42.02
C GLY A 146 8.34 30.72 42.16
N ASN A 147 7.91 30.09 41.07
CA ASN A 147 6.67 29.33 41.03
C ASN A 147 6.89 27.90 41.52
N ILE A 148 6.05 27.44 42.44
CA ILE A 148 5.98 26.05 42.88
C ILE A 148 4.67 25.42 42.44
N GLY A 149 4.78 24.23 41.81
CA GLY A 149 3.64 23.37 41.49
C GLY A 149 3.58 22.13 42.39
N GLY A 150 2.50 21.35 42.24
CA GLY A 150 2.32 20.11 42.96
C GLY A 150 3.30 19.01 42.55
N ARG A 151 3.77 18.24 43.54
CA ARG A 151 4.60 17.02 43.34
C ARG A 151 5.91 17.24 42.57
N LYS A 152 6.48 18.44 42.66
CA LYS A 152 7.78 18.81 42.07
C LYS A 152 8.92 18.15 42.84
N ALA A 153 10.03 17.89 42.16
CA ALA A 153 11.22 17.33 42.78
C ALA A 153 11.81 18.32 43.80
N VAL A 154 12.24 17.79 44.95
CA VAL A 154 12.83 18.58 46.04
C VAL A 154 14.19 18.00 46.40
N GLN A 155 15.18 18.89 46.45
CA GLN A 155 16.54 18.58 46.84
C GLN A 155 16.84 19.26 48.18
N ILE A 156 17.38 18.48 49.10
CA ILE A 156 17.78 18.95 50.43
C ILE A 156 19.31 18.92 50.47
N ASP A 157 19.91 20.09 50.68
CA ASP A 157 21.34 20.22 50.98
C ASP A 157 21.51 20.28 52.50
N SER A 158 21.81 19.12 53.07
CA SER A 158 21.99 18.90 54.50
C SER A 158 23.02 17.79 54.73
N PRO A 159 24.02 17.98 55.61
CA PRO A 159 25.04 16.97 55.90
C PRO A 159 24.48 15.71 56.59
N THR A 160 23.37 15.83 57.33
CA THR A 160 22.80 14.76 58.16
C THR A 160 21.55 14.13 57.54
N PHE A 161 20.95 14.78 56.54
CA PHE A 161 19.76 14.26 55.88
C PHE A 161 20.06 13.04 54.99
N SER A 162 19.34 11.96 55.25
CA SER A 162 19.33 10.78 54.38
C SER A 162 17.93 10.17 54.28
N LEU A 163 17.64 9.65 53.09
CA LEU A 163 16.45 8.86 52.80
C LEU A 163 16.79 7.36 52.84
N PRO A 164 15.81 6.48 53.12
CA PRO A 164 16.02 5.05 52.95
C PRO A 164 16.31 4.75 51.47
N ALA A 165 17.04 3.67 51.19
CA ALA A 165 17.40 3.31 49.81
C ALA A 165 16.18 3.00 48.91
N PHE A 166 15.06 2.56 49.50
CA PHE A 166 13.87 2.09 48.79
C PHE A 166 12.60 2.69 49.39
N SER A 167 11.65 3.05 48.53
CA SER A 167 10.31 3.48 48.95
C SER A 167 9.44 2.29 49.36
N ASN A 168 8.23 2.55 49.88
CA ASN A 168 7.27 1.48 50.18
C ASN A 168 6.86 0.72 48.90
N LYS A 169 6.63 1.45 47.80
CA LYS A 169 6.37 0.87 46.48
C LYS A 169 7.48 -0.07 46.03
N ASP A 170 8.73 0.33 46.21
CA ASP A 170 9.89 -0.47 45.81
C ASP A 170 9.92 -1.79 46.57
N ASN A 171 9.68 -1.76 47.88
CA ASN A 171 9.60 -2.97 48.70
C ASN A 171 8.46 -3.91 48.28
N ILE A 172 7.31 -3.35 47.90
CA ILE A 172 6.19 -4.11 47.33
C ILE A 172 6.61 -4.75 46.01
N ALA A 173 7.21 -3.97 45.09
CA ALA A 173 7.65 -4.44 43.79
C ALA A 173 8.74 -5.51 43.87
N ILE A 174 9.68 -5.42 44.83
CA ILE A 174 10.68 -6.47 45.07
C ILE A 174 10.01 -7.78 45.52
N LYS A 175 9.04 -7.70 46.45
CA LYS A 175 8.26 -8.88 46.89
C LYS A 175 7.47 -9.50 45.73
N LEU A 176 6.83 -8.68 44.91
CA LEU A 176 6.11 -9.14 43.72
C LEU A 176 7.06 -9.74 42.69
N GLY A 177 8.23 -9.12 42.45
CA GLY A 177 9.23 -9.65 41.54
C GLY A 177 9.73 -11.04 41.95
N LYS A 178 9.93 -11.29 43.24
CA LYS A 178 10.20 -12.65 43.75
C LYS A 178 9.04 -13.61 43.50
N ARG A 179 7.80 -13.19 43.82
CA ARG A 179 6.60 -14.01 43.68
C ARG A 179 6.38 -14.45 42.22
N TYR A 180 6.60 -13.55 41.27
CA TYR A 180 6.37 -13.77 39.84
C TYR A 180 7.65 -14.14 39.05
N GLY A 181 8.79 -14.33 39.73
CA GLY A 181 10.06 -14.68 39.07
C GLY A 181 10.66 -13.58 38.19
N ILE A 182 10.28 -12.32 38.38
CA ILE A 182 10.88 -11.18 37.68
C ILE A 182 12.22 -10.87 38.34
N LYS A 183 13.31 -11.03 37.59
CA LYS A 183 14.68 -10.81 38.09
C LYS A 183 15.26 -9.46 37.69
N ASN A 184 14.74 -8.77 36.67
CA ASN A 184 15.35 -7.54 36.15
C ASN A 184 14.78 -6.31 36.86
N PHE A 185 15.66 -5.47 37.40
CA PHE A 185 15.29 -4.22 38.08
C PHE A 185 16.16 -3.06 37.65
N THR A 186 15.56 -1.89 37.41
CA THR A 186 16.29 -0.62 37.38
C THR A 186 16.10 0.10 38.71
N LEU A 187 17.21 0.39 39.37
CA LEU A 187 17.25 0.91 40.74
C LEU A 187 17.47 2.43 40.73
N SER A 188 16.44 3.19 41.09
CA SER A 188 16.44 4.66 41.08
C SER A 188 17.09 5.24 42.34
N PHE A 189 17.77 6.38 42.20
CA PHE A 189 18.45 7.13 43.28
C PHE A 189 19.48 6.30 44.06
N MET A 190 20.26 5.49 43.34
CA MET A 190 21.38 4.74 43.93
C MET A 190 22.57 5.68 44.13
N GLU A 191 22.72 6.20 45.35
CA GLU A 191 23.79 7.14 45.69
C GLU A 191 25.04 6.50 46.32
N SER A 192 24.94 5.23 46.75
CA SER A 192 26.03 4.50 47.38
C SER A 192 26.01 3.00 47.02
N PRO A 193 27.16 2.29 47.06
CA PRO A 193 27.19 0.84 46.85
C PRO A 193 26.35 0.08 47.88
N ASP A 194 26.22 0.60 49.10
CA ASP A 194 25.41 -0.01 50.17
C ASP A 194 23.92 -0.09 49.80
N HIS A 195 23.39 0.87 49.02
CA HIS A 195 22.00 0.81 48.55
C HIS A 195 21.78 -0.42 47.67
N VAL A 196 22.72 -0.69 46.76
CA VAL A 196 22.68 -1.85 45.86
C VAL A 196 22.87 -3.15 46.64
N LEU A 197 23.80 -3.19 47.59
CA LEU A 197 24.02 -4.36 48.44
C LEU A 197 22.79 -4.69 49.29
N ARG A 198 22.07 -3.68 49.79
CA ARG A 198 20.77 -3.89 50.47
C ARG A 198 19.71 -4.47 49.54
N PHE A 199 19.61 -3.99 48.30
CA PHE A 199 18.74 -4.63 47.30
C PHE A 199 19.11 -6.09 47.09
N LYS A 200 20.40 -6.40 46.97
CA LYS A 200 20.90 -7.78 46.80
C LYS A 200 20.63 -8.66 48.01
N GLN A 201 20.68 -8.14 49.23
CA GLN A 201 20.25 -8.86 50.42
C GLN A 201 18.75 -9.18 50.37
N LEU A 202 17.95 -8.21 49.92
CA LEU A 202 16.52 -8.41 49.73
C LEU A 202 16.24 -9.40 48.62
N TYR A 203 16.96 -9.40 47.50
CA TYR A 203 16.77 -10.32 46.38
C TYR A 203 18.09 -10.69 45.69
N PRO A 204 18.81 -11.74 46.17
CA PRO A 204 20.16 -12.06 45.70
C PRO A 204 20.27 -12.41 44.21
N GLU A 205 19.26 -13.12 43.67
CA GLU A 205 19.25 -13.55 42.26
C GLU A 205 18.80 -12.46 41.27
N ALA A 206 18.35 -11.30 41.74
CA ALA A 206 17.89 -10.24 40.85
C ALA A 206 19.07 -9.59 40.12
N ILE A 207 18.86 -9.22 38.87
CA ILE A 207 19.76 -8.41 38.05
C ILE A 207 19.44 -6.95 38.33
N ALA A 208 20.42 -6.22 38.87
CA ALA A 208 20.31 -4.83 39.26
C ALA A 208 21.03 -3.93 38.25
N TYR A 209 20.24 -3.08 37.59
CA TYR A 209 20.73 -1.95 36.80
C TYR A 209 20.62 -0.68 37.64
N SER A 210 21.73 -0.23 38.23
CA SER A 210 21.69 0.97 39.07
C SER A 210 21.63 2.23 38.22
N LYS A 211 20.65 3.09 38.48
CA LYS A 211 20.47 4.34 37.75
C LYS A 211 21.41 5.41 38.28
N ILE A 212 22.10 6.10 37.39
CA ILE A 212 22.90 7.28 37.70
C ILE A 212 22.07 8.51 37.35
N GLU A 213 21.46 9.08 38.38
CA GLU A 213 20.47 10.18 38.31
C GLU A 213 20.85 11.40 39.15
N SER A 214 21.66 11.19 40.19
CA SER A 214 22.05 12.25 41.13
C SER A 214 23.54 12.52 41.09
N ARG A 215 23.93 13.72 41.55
CA ARG A 215 25.35 14.08 41.69
C ARG A 215 26.11 13.11 42.59
N LYS A 216 25.53 12.71 43.73
CA LYS A 216 26.13 11.71 44.64
C LYS A 216 26.27 10.35 43.97
N GLY A 217 25.25 9.91 43.23
CA GLY A 217 25.33 8.69 42.43
C GLY A 217 26.44 8.74 41.37
N LEU A 218 26.62 9.89 40.72
CA LEU A 218 27.72 10.11 39.78
C LEU A 218 29.09 10.12 40.47
N GLU A 219 29.25 10.76 41.62
CA GLU A 219 30.51 10.78 42.38
C GLU A 219 30.92 9.35 42.82
N ASN A 220 29.95 8.52 43.19
CA ASN A 220 30.15 7.13 43.63
C ASN A 220 30.00 6.08 42.53
N PHE A 221 29.86 6.48 41.26
CA PHE A 221 29.38 5.57 40.21
C PHE A 221 30.27 4.35 40.01
N MET A 222 31.59 4.48 40.18
CA MET A 222 32.53 3.37 40.01
C MET A 222 32.30 2.26 41.04
N GLU A 223 32.07 2.64 42.31
CA GLU A 223 31.84 1.67 43.39
C GLU A 223 30.44 1.05 43.27
N ILE A 224 29.43 1.85 42.91
CA ILE A 224 28.09 1.36 42.57
C ILE A 224 28.17 0.35 41.42
N ALA A 225 28.86 0.72 40.33
CA ALA A 225 29.03 -0.14 39.17
C ALA A 225 29.74 -1.45 39.48
N LYS A 226 30.61 -1.54 40.50
CA LYS A 226 31.25 -2.81 40.92
C LYS A 226 30.26 -3.80 41.51
N VAL A 227 29.25 -3.34 42.23
CA VAL A 227 28.27 -4.18 42.93
C VAL A 227 26.95 -4.40 42.17
N SER A 228 26.74 -3.69 41.06
CA SER A 228 25.59 -3.88 40.15
C SER A 228 25.92 -4.77 38.95
N GLU A 229 24.94 -5.40 38.31
CA GLU A 229 25.16 -6.13 37.03
C GLU A 229 25.31 -5.18 35.84
N GLY A 230 24.71 -3.99 35.94
CA GLY A 230 24.83 -2.95 34.93
C GLY A 230 24.46 -1.58 35.47
N ILE A 231 24.61 -0.58 34.62
CA ILE A 231 24.29 0.81 34.91
C ILE A 231 23.24 1.31 33.93
N LEU A 232 22.30 2.11 34.41
CA LEU A 232 21.39 2.89 33.58
C LEU A 232 21.69 4.38 33.75
N ILE A 233 21.91 5.09 32.65
CA ILE A 233 22.11 6.54 32.65
C ILE A 233 20.77 7.19 32.34
N ASP A 234 20.18 7.85 33.34
CA ASP A 234 18.92 8.58 33.18
C ASP A 234 19.24 10.06 32.94
N ARG A 235 19.23 10.46 31.66
CA ARG A 235 19.71 11.79 31.25
C ARG A 235 18.83 12.92 31.73
N GLY A 236 17.52 12.71 31.79
CA GLY A 236 16.55 13.70 32.25
C GLY A 236 16.86 14.09 33.69
N ASP A 237 16.86 13.12 34.59
CA ASP A 237 17.12 13.38 36.01
C ASP A 237 18.57 13.83 36.25
N LEU A 238 19.55 13.24 35.56
CA LEU A 238 20.95 13.65 35.73
C LEU A 238 21.20 15.09 35.26
N SER A 239 20.60 15.53 34.14
CA SER A 239 20.74 16.90 33.60
C SER A 239 20.19 17.99 34.53
N SER A 240 19.37 17.58 35.49
CA SER A 240 18.86 18.48 36.53
C SER A 240 19.86 18.70 37.68
N GLN A 241 20.86 17.82 37.79
CA GLN A 241 21.84 17.78 38.89
C GLN A 241 23.24 18.23 38.45
N VAL A 242 23.53 18.15 37.15
CA VAL A 242 24.79 18.61 36.56
C VAL A 242 24.53 19.49 35.34
N PRO A 243 25.40 20.46 35.02
CA PRO A 243 25.22 21.32 33.85
C PRO A 243 25.02 20.53 32.56
N LEU A 244 24.05 20.96 31.75
CA LEU A 244 23.58 20.25 30.55
C LEU A 244 24.74 19.97 29.56
N GLU A 245 25.64 20.92 29.38
CA GLU A 245 26.79 20.80 28.48
C GLU A 245 27.79 19.71 28.91
N LYS A 246 27.73 19.24 30.17
CA LYS A 246 28.57 18.15 30.69
C LYS A 246 27.98 16.77 30.44
N ILE A 247 26.67 16.65 30.21
CA ILE A 247 25.96 15.37 30.08
C ILE A 247 26.55 14.47 29.00
N PRO A 248 26.85 14.93 27.76
CA PRO A 248 27.43 14.06 26.74
C PRO A 248 28.79 13.48 27.13
N PHE A 249 29.62 14.25 27.84
CA PHE A 249 30.94 13.80 28.29
C PHE A 249 30.83 12.80 29.44
N ILE A 250 29.92 13.03 30.39
CA ILE A 250 29.64 12.11 31.49
C ILE A 250 29.10 10.78 30.96
N GLN A 251 28.18 10.81 30.00
CA GLN A 251 27.69 9.60 29.34
C GLN A 251 28.85 8.80 28.74
N LYS A 252 29.70 9.44 27.93
CA LYS A 252 30.88 8.77 27.32
C LYS A 252 31.79 8.13 28.37
N LEU A 253 32.04 8.84 29.49
CA LEU A 253 32.85 8.34 30.59
C LEU A 253 32.22 7.08 31.21
N ILE A 254 30.95 7.15 31.59
CA ILE A 254 30.23 6.03 32.22
C ILE A 254 30.19 4.83 31.27
N LEU A 255 29.76 5.03 30.01
CA LEU A 255 29.67 3.95 29.02
C LEU A 255 31.01 3.25 28.82
N LYS A 256 32.11 4.02 28.66
CA LYS A 256 33.45 3.45 28.52
C LYS A 256 33.84 2.64 29.75
N LYS A 257 33.62 3.16 30.96
CA LYS A 257 34.03 2.53 32.22
C LYS A 257 33.22 1.26 32.51
N VAL A 258 31.92 1.30 32.30
CA VAL A 258 31.02 0.14 32.47
C VAL A 258 31.39 -0.96 31.47
N ARG A 259 31.71 -0.60 30.22
CA ARG A 259 32.19 -1.54 29.22
C ARG A 259 33.54 -2.17 29.59
N GLU A 260 34.49 -1.38 30.10
CA GLU A 260 35.79 -1.88 30.61
C GLU A 260 35.61 -2.92 31.74
N MET A 261 34.50 -2.83 32.49
CA MET A 261 34.15 -3.80 33.54
C MET A 261 33.40 -5.03 33.02
N GLY A 262 33.12 -5.12 31.71
CA GLY A 262 32.34 -6.20 31.10
C GLY A 262 30.86 -6.19 31.51
N LYS A 263 30.33 -5.03 31.89
CA LYS A 263 28.94 -4.87 32.37
C LYS A 263 28.06 -4.20 31.34
N GLU A 264 26.75 -4.34 31.52
CA GLU A 264 25.75 -3.74 30.62
C GLU A 264 25.51 -2.27 30.95
N ALA A 265 25.28 -1.47 29.90
CA ALA A 265 25.02 -0.05 30.03
C ALA A 265 23.75 0.33 29.26
N ILE A 266 22.77 0.88 29.96
CA ILE A 266 21.48 1.30 29.42
C ILE A 266 21.44 2.82 29.40
N VAL A 267 20.95 3.43 28.33
CA VAL A 267 20.66 4.88 28.31
C VAL A 267 19.16 5.09 28.19
N ALA A 268 18.62 5.97 29.04
CA ALA A 268 17.21 6.31 29.10
C ALA A 268 16.99 7.81 28.96
N THR A 269 15.78 8.19 28.53
CA THR A 269 15.28 9.57 28.37
C THR A 269 16.02 10.42 27.31
N ASN A 270 15.33 11.42 26.78
CA ASN A 270 15.79 12.32 25.72
C ASN A 270 16.38 11.60 24.48
N THR A 271 15.90 10.39 24.15
CA THR A 271 16.38 9.56 23.02
C THR A 271 15.55 9.80 21.76
N LEU A 272 14.35 9.25 21.66
CA LEU A 272 13.38 9.45 20.56
C LEU A 272 12.18 10.25 21.05
N GLU A 273 12.41 11.25 21.92
CA GLU A 273 11.34 11.94 22.64
C GLU A 273 10.39 12.68 21.70
N GLN A 274 10.89 13.24 20.59
CA GLN A 274 10.04 13.87 19.57
C GLN A 274 8.99 12.89 19.02
N MET A 275 9.32 11.61 18.97
CA MET A 275 8.41 10.58 18.46
C MET A 275 7.19 10.32 19.35
N ALA A 276 7.19 10.87 20.57
CA ALA A 276 5.97 10.91 21.38
C ALA A 276 4.83 11.70 20.70
N LEU A 277 5.17 12.71 19.89
CA LEU A 277 4.21 13.64 19.28
C LEU A 277 4.27 13.67 17.74
N ALA A 278 5.39 13.25 17.15
CA ALA A 278 5.60 13.23 15.70
C ALA A 278 5.98 11.83 15.19
N LEU A 279 5.78 11.57 13.90
CA LEU A 279 6.07 10.26 13.32
C LEU A 279 7.57 10.00 13.09
N LYS A 280 8.38 11.07 13.05
CA LYS A 280 9.81 11.00 12.74
C LYS A 280 10.63 11.63 13.88
N PRO A 281 11.82 11.08 14.17
CA PRO A 281 12.75 11.71 15.09
C PRO A 281 13.42 12.93 14.45
N SER A 282 14.06 13.76 15.28
CA SER A 282 14.99 14.77 14.80
C SER A 282 16.30 14.14 14.31
N LYS A 283 17.03 14.88 13.47
CA LYS A 283 18.41 14.51 13.08
C LYS A 283 19.33 14.42 14.29
N ALA A 284 19.11 15.24 15.32
CA ALA A 284 19.90 15.26 16.54
C ALA A 284 19.71 13.96 17.35
N GLU A 285 18.46 13.50 17.49
CA GLU A 285 18.12 12.25 18.18
C GLU A 285 18.71 11.02 17.47
N VAL A 286 18.64 10.98 16.14
CA VAL A 286 19.27 9.89 15.35
C VAL A 286 20.78 9.86 15.58
N ASN A 287 21.45 11.01 15.48
CA ASN A 287 22.88 11.11 15.74
C ASN A 287 23.24 10.72 17.18
N ASP A 288 22.44 11.15 18.16
CA ASP A 288 22.64 10.83 19.56
C ASP A 288 22.56 9.32 19.82
N ILE A 289 21.54 8.64 19.30
CA ILE A 289 21.36 7.19 19.48
C ILE A 289 22.51 6.41 18.86
N ILE A 290 22.89 6.74 17.62
CA ILE A 290 24.01 6.09 16.94
C ILE A 290 25.30 6.26 17.73
N ASN A 291 25.62 7.48 18.16
CA ASN A 291 26.82 7.73 18.98
C ASN A 291 26.76 7.02 20.33
N THR A 292 25.58 6.98 20.97
CA THR A 292 25.36 6.29 22.25
C THR A 292 25.68 4.80 22.13
N PHE A 293 25.26 4.14 21.05
CA PHE A 293 25.64 2.75 20.79
C PHE A 293 27.15 2.61 20.53
N LEU A 294 27.73 3.46 19.68
CA LEU A 294 29.17 3.43 19.38
C LEU A 294 30.04 3.63 20.63
N ASP A 295 29.58 4.45 21.58
CA ASP A 295 30.24 4.70 22.85
C ASP A 295 30.20 3.47 23.79
N GLY A 296 29.30 2.51 23.55
CA GLY A 296 29.24 1.24 24.25
C GLY A 296 27.95 0.97 25.02
N ALA A 297 26.87 1.71 24.76
CA ALA A 297 25.56 1.35 25.30
C ALA A 297 25.11 -0.01 24.73
N THR A 298 24.57 -0.86 25.59
CA THR A 298 24.04 -2.18 25.23
C THR A 298 22.52 -2.18 25.09
N ALA A 299 21.85 -1.13 25.58
CA ALA A 299 20.42 -0.96 25.42
C ALA A 299 19.99 0.50 25.42
N ILE A 300 18.87 0.77 24.74
CA ILE A 300 18.12 2.02 24.87
C ILE A 300 16.79 1.73 25.56
N ALA A 301 16.50 2.48 26.62
CA ALA A 301 15.22 2.47 27.29
C ALA A 301 14.33 3.59 26.76
N LEU A 302 13.33 3.20 25.98
CA LEU A 302 12.30 4.10 25.48
C LEU A 302 11.35 4.45 26.61
N THR A 303 11.14 5.75 26.87
CA THR A 303 10.36 6.22 28.02
C THR A 303 9.04 6.84 27.57
N LYS A 304 8.95 8.16 27.53
CA LYS A 304 7.72 8.93 27.24
C LYS A 304 7.12 8.56 25.89
N GLU A 305 7.96 8.38 24.88
CA GLU A 305 7.63 8.05 23.49
C GLU A 305 6.90 6.72 23.33
N THR A 306 7.12 5.75 24.23
CA THR A 306 6.38 4.47 24.22
C THR A 306 5.32 4.40 25.32
N ALA A 307 5.51 5.09 26.45
CA ALA A 307 4.58 5.07 27.56
C ALA A 307 3.31 5.89 27.28
N VAL A 308 3.45 7.12 26.80
CA VAL A 308 2.31 8.05 26.56
C VAL A 308 2.29 8.60 25.14
N GLY A 309 3.29 8.26 24.32
CA GLY A 309 3.42 8.73 22.95
C GLY A 309 2.33 8.22 22.02
N ARG A 310 2.12 8.95 20.91
CA ARG A 310 1.15 8.63 19.86
C ARG A 310 1.62 7.51 18.93
N TYR A 311 2.92 7.27 18.84
CA TYR A 311 3.56 6.39 17.85
C TYR A 311 4.50 5.35 18.49
N PRO A 312 4.04 4.53 19.46
CA PRO A 312 4.91 3.61 20.20
C PRO A 312 5.51 2.52 19.29
N VAL A 313 4.75 2.01 18.32
CA VAL A 313 5.23 0.95 17.40
C VAL A 313 6.25 1.52 16.43
N GLU A 314 6.00 2.71 15.87
CA GLU A 314 6.89 3.37 14.92
C GLU A 314 8.19 3.85 15.58
N THR A 315 8.13 4.20 16.88
CA THR A 315 9.31 4.49 17.70
C THR A 315 10.21 3.25 17.79
N VAL A 316 9.62 2.08 18.09
CA VAL A 316 10.39 0.82 18.11
C VAL A 316 10.89 0.46 16.72
N ASN A 317 10.09 0.62 15.67
CA ASN A 317 10.54 0.40 14.29
C ASN A 317 11.75 1.27 13.96
N THR A 318 11.73 2.54 14.35
CA THR A 318 12.84 3.48 14.12
C THR A 318 14.10 3.04 14.85
N LEU A 319 14.01 2.70 16.14
CA LEU A 319 15.16 2.21 16.89
C LEU A 319 15.71 0.90 16.32
N SER A 320 14.82 -0.03 15.94
CA SER A 320 15.20 -1.28 15.27
C SER A 320 15.90 -1.04 13.93
N LEU A 321 15.49 -0.03 13.16
CA LEU A 321 16.19 0.37 11.94
C LEU A 321 17.60 0.86 12.25
N LEU A 322 17.77 1.73 13.24
CA LEU A 322 19.09 2.24 13.62
C LEU A 322 20.03 1.12 14.09
N ILE A 323 19.52 0.16 14.86
CA ILE A 323 20.27 -1.05 15.26
C ILE A 323 20.68 -1.86 14.01
N LYS A 324 19.75 -2.13 13.09
CA LYS A 324 20.06 -2.85 11.84
C LYS A 324 21.13 -2.15 11.00
N GLN A 325 21.15 -0.82 10.97
CA GLN A 325 22.17 -0.04 10.26
C GLN A 325 23.55 -0.21 10.91
N LEU A 326 23.63 -0.22 12.24
CA LEU A 326 24.87 -0.53 12.95
C LEU A 326 25.34 -1.97 12.69
N ASP A 327 24.43 -2.94 12.73
CA ASP A 327 24.75 -4.34 12.43
C ASP A 327 25.27 -4.52 10.99
N PHE A 328 24.75 -3.75 10.04
CA PHE A 328 25.24 -3.76 8.67
C PHE A 328 26.67 -3.25 8.55
N LEU A 329 27.00 -2.16 9.25
CA LEU A 329 28.38 -1.65 9.30
C LEU A 329 29.36 -2.67 9.92
N ASN A 330 28.88 -3.51 10.84
CA ASN A 330 29.68 -4.57 11.45
C ASN A 330 29.98 -5.76 10.53
N LYS A 331 29.38 -5.84 9.33
CA LYS A 331 29.75 -6.87 8.33
C LYS A 331 31.11 -6.64 7.69
N SER A 332 31.64 -5.42 7.74
CA SER A 332 32.97 -5.13 7.24
C SER A 332 34.03 -5.73 8.16
N ASN A 333 35.10 -6.27 7.55
CA ASN A 333 36.25 -6.82 8.27
C ASN A 333 37.20 -5.73 8.80
N LYS A 334 36.90 -4.46 8.57
CA LYS A 334 37.70 -3.32 9.05
C LYS A 334 37.41 -3.03 10.51
N GLU A 335 38.42 -2.49 11.22
CA GLU A 335 38.28 -2.13 12.63
C GLU A 335 37.77 -0.69 12.81
N ASP A 336 38.28 0.26 12.03
CA ASP A 336 37.87 1.66 12.11
C ASP A 336 36.49 1.89 11.44
N LEU A 337 35.67 2.76 12.03
CA LEU A 337 34.31 3.04 11.53
C LEU A 337 34.33 3.70 10.14
N VAL A 338 35.27 4.61 9.90
CA VAL A 338 35.40 5.30 8.60
C VAL A 338 35.77 4.29 7.54
N ASP A 339 36.76 3.43 7.82
CA ASP A 339 37.16 2.35 6.92
C ASP A 339 36.00 1.38 6.62
N LYS A 340 35.17 1.04 7.61
CA LYS A 340 33.96 0.21 7.42
C LYS A 340 32.95 0.86 6.46
N ILE A 341 32.71 2.16 6.63
CA ILE A 341 31.77 2.93 5.80
C ILE A 341 32.26 2.98 4.34
N GLU A 342 33.56 3.19 4.13
CA GLU A 342 34.18 3.18 2.81
C GLU A 342 34.15 1.79 2.16
N ASP A 343 34.55 0.75 2.91
CA ASP A 343 34.57 -0.64 2.46
C ASP A 343 33.19 -1.14 1.99
N LEU A 344 32.13 -0.74 2.69
CA LEU A 344 30.75 -1.10 2.34
C LEU A 344 30.13 -0.16 1.29
N ASN A 345 30.84 0.90 0.89
CA ASN A 345 30.31 1.98 0.08
C ASN A 345 28.94 2.46 0.60
N TYR A 346 28.85 2.66 1.92
CA TYR A 346 27.59 2.80 2.64
C TYR A 346 26.74 3.98 2.10
N ALA A 347 27.34 5.06 1.60
CA ALA A 347 26.55 6.17 1.07
C ALA A 347 25.81 5.83 -0.25
N LEU A 348 26.30 4.89 -1.04
CA LEU A 348 25.87 4.67 -2.43
C LEU A 348 25.34 3.25 -2.70
N THR A 349 25.52 2.30 -1.78
CA THR A 349 25.02 0.94 -1.97
C THR A 349 23.49 0.90 -1.96
N GLU A 350 22.92 0.02 -2.78
CA GLU A 350 21.48 -0.27 -2.79
C GLU A 350 21.11 -1.34 -1.75
N GLN A 351 22.10 -2.04 -1.18
CA GLN A 351 21.91 -3.14 -0.25
C GLN A 351 21.87 -2.68 1.21
N HIS A 352 21.08 -1.66 1.50
CA HIS A 352 20.91 -1.17 2.87
C HIS A 352 19.85 -1.94 3.66
N PRO A 353 20.00 -2.02 4.99
CA PRO A 353 18.93 -2.52 5.85
C PRO A 353 17.69 -1.64 5.76
N ASP A 354 16.61 -2.22 5.25
CA ASP A 354 15.29 -1.60 5.27
C ASP A 354 14.41 -2.20 6.37
N LEU A 355 13.40 -1.42 6.78
CA LEU A 355 12.30 -1.92 7.61
C LEU A 355 11.32 -2.78 6.82
N ILE A 356 11.22 -2.53 5.51
CA ILE A 356 10.24 -3.16 4.63
C ILE A 356 10.88 -4.41 4.00
N ILE A 357 10.05 -5.41 3.74
CA ILE A 357 10.44 -6.64 3.04
C ILE A 357 11.19 -6.37 1.73
N LYS A 358 12.21 -7.17 1.44
CA LYS A 358 12.97 -7.07 0.19
C LYS A 358 12.09 -7.38 -1.04
N PRO A 359 12.39 -6.80 -2.21
CA PRO A 359 11.77 -7.21 -3.46
C PRO A 359 11.99 -8.71 -3.73
N HIS A 360 11.09 -9.32 -4.48
CA HIS A 360 11.23 -10.71 -4.87
C HIS A 360 12.44 -10.91 -5.79
N GLY A 361 13.25 -11.94 -5.51
CA GLY A 361 14.57 -12.10 -6.12
C GLY A 361 15.65 -11.14 -5.59
N GLY A 362 15.38 -10.39 -4.53
CA GLY A 362 16.36 -9.61 -3.76
C GLY A 362 16.58 -8.18 -4.23
N LYS A 363 16.31 -7.86 -5.51
CA LYS A 363 16.45 -6.52 -6.07
C LYS A 363 15.20 -6.11 -6.86
N LEU A 364 14.79 -4.86 -6.73
CA LEU A 364 13.70 -4.30 -7.52
C LEU A 364 14.21 -3.97 -8.92
N VAL A 365 13.54 -4.49 -9.95
CA VAL A 365 13.78 -4.10 -11.34
C VAL A 365 13.33 -2.65 -11.54
N ASP A 366 14.19 -1.82 -12.15
CA ASP A 366 13.88 -0.41 -12.49
C ASP A 366 14.44 -0.13 -13.89
N LEU A 367 13.60 -0.33 -14.90
CA LEU A 367 13.91 -0.22 -16.33
C LEU A 367 13.05 0.84 -17.02
N PHE A 368 12.48 1.78 -16.26
CA PHE A 368 11.79 2.94 -16.80
C PHE A 368 12.77 4.08 -17.04
N VAL A 369 13.10 4.31 -18.32
CA VAL A 369 14.10 5.27 -18.78
C VAL A 369 13.44 6.31 -19.70
N PRO A 370 12.76 7.33 -19.16
CA PRO A 370 12.06 8.34 -19.97
C PRO A 370 13.00 9.23 -20.79
N HIS A 371 14.26 9.37 -20.37
CA HIS A 371 15.29 10.12 -21.07
C HIS A 371 16.34 9.18 -21.68
N TYR A 372 15.89 8.34 -22.60
CA TYR A 372 16.76 7.39 -23.30
C TYR A 372 17.68 8.13 -24.28
N LYS A 373 19.00 7.92 -24.13
CA LYS A 373 20.03 8.68 -24.85
C LYS A 373 20.50 8.01 -26.14
N ASN A 374 20.29 6.70 -26.28
CA ASN A 374 20.75 5.97 -27.46
C ASN A 374 19.75 6.13 -28.62
N PRO A 375 20.19 5.93 -29.87
CA PRO A 375 19.29 5.87 -31.02
C PRO A 375 18.18 4.83 -30.79
N LEU A 376 16.97 5.17 -31.20
CA LEU A 376 15.85 4.23 -31.17
C LEU A 376 16.05 3.13 -32.23
N PRO A 377 15.58 1.91 -31.98
CA PRO A 377 15.68 0.84 -32.96
C PRO A 377 14.94 1.17 -34.26
N GLU A 378 15.51 0.79 -35.40
CA GLU A 378 14.89 0.99 -36.72
C GLU A 378 13.62 0.13 -36.90
N LYS A 379 13.65 -1.10 -36.40
CA LYS A 379 12.50 -2.01 -36.44
C LYS A 379 11.53 -1.71 -35.32
N SER A 380 10.24 -1.82 -35.64
CA SER A 380 9.17 -1.64 -34.66
C SER A 380 8.03 -2.63 -34.83
N ILE A 381 7.39 -3.00 -33.73
CA ILE A 381 6.19 -3.85 -33.70
C ILE A 381 5.07 -3.05 -33.03
N GLU A 382 3.89 -3.02 -33.66
CA GLU A 382 2.68 -2.52 -33.03
C GLU A 382 2.17 -3.59 -32.05
N ILE A 383 1.98 -3.21 -30.79
CA ILE A 383 1.54 -4.09 -29.71
C ILE A 383 0.14 -3.69 -29.23
N ASN A 384 -0.55 -4.64 -28.59
CA ASN A 384 -1.82 -4.35 -27.93
C ASN A 384 -1.62 -3.77 -26.53
N GLU A 385 -2.72 -3.28 -25.94
CA GLU A 385 -2.69 -2.65 -24.62
C GLU A 385 -2.20 -3.59 -23.51
N GLU A 386 -2.58 -4.86 -23.55
CA GLU A 386 -2.21 -5.84 -22.52
C GLU A 386 -0.70 -6.15 -22.54
N THR A 387 -0.11 -6.26 -23.73
CA THR A 387 1.34 -6.41 -23.91
C THR A 387 2.07 -5.18 -23.38
N LEU A 388 1.52 -3.98 -23.63
CA LEU A 388 2.07 -2.74 -23.09
C LEU A 388 1.94 -2.68 -21.55
N MET A 389 0.82 -3.15 -20.98
CA MET A 389 0.65 -3.25 -19.53
C MET A 389 1.71 -4.17 -18.93
N ASP A 390 1.96 -5.34 -19.51
CA ASP A 390 2.96 -6.28 -19.02
C ASP A 390 4.38 -5.71 -19.14
N ALA A 391 4.74 -5.12 -20.28
CA ALA A 391 6.01 -4.42 -20.46
C ALA A 391 6.20 -3.30 -19.42
N GLU A 392 5.15 -2.52 -19.13
CA GLU A 392 5.18 -1.50 -18.09
C GLU A 392 5.37 -2.11 -16.69
N GLN A 393 4.62 -3.16 -16.33
CA GLN A 393 4.72 -3.80 -15.01
C GLN A 393 6.10 -4.46 -14.77
N ILE A 394 6.69 -5.06 -15.80
CA ILE A 394 8.07 -5.54 -15.79
C ILE A 394 9.00 -4.37 -15.49
N ALA A 395 8.94 -3.32 -16.31
CA ALA A 395 9.92 -2.24 -16.27
C ALA A 395 9.86 -1.40 -14.98
N ILE A 396 8.70 -1.25 -14.33
CA ILE A 396 8.59 -0.55 -13.04
C ILE A 396 8.89 -1.45 -11.83
N GLY A 397 9.23 -2.72 -12.06
CA GLY A 397 9.60 -3.67 -11.03
C GLY A 397 8.45 -4.38 -10.33
N ALA A 398 7.21 -4.22 -10.80
CA ALA A 398 6.07 -4.93 -10.23
C ALA A 398 6.24 -6.44 -10.38
N PHE A 399 6.89 -6.88 -11.47
CA PHE A 399 7.17 -8.29 -11.76
C PHE A 399 8.60 -8.74 -11.43
N SER A 400 9.33 -8.01 -10.59
CA SER A 400 10.66 -8.44 -10.14
C SER A 400 10.63 -9.90 -9.63
N PRO A 401 11.64 -10.73 -9.96
CA PRO A 401 12.91 -10.38 -10.61
C PRO A 401 12.88 -10.34 -12.14
N ILE A 402 11.72 -10.53 -12.78
CA ILE A 402 11.61 -10.52 -14.23
C ILE A 402 11.96 -9.13 -14.79
N ASP A 403 12.89 -9.09 -15.73
CA ASP A 403 13.39 -7.88 -16.42
C ASP A 403 13.02 -7.83 -17.91
N GLY A 404 12.20 -8.78 -18.37
CA GLY A 404 11.82 -8.93 -19.77
C GLY A 404 10.69 -9.94 -20.00
N PHE A 405 10.29 -10.15 -21.24
CA PHE A 405 9.43 -11.27 -21.59
C PHE A 405 10.24 -12.57 -21.51
N LEU A 406 9.63 -13.64 -20.96
CA LEU A 406 10.35 -14.88 -20.66
C LEU A 406 10.89 -15.57 -21.92
N GLY A 407 12.15 -15.97 -21.86
CA GLY A 407 12.74 -16.93 -22.82
C GLY A 407 12.25 -18.36 -22.57
N ARG A 408 12.67 -19.30 -23.43
CA ARG A 408 12.17 -20.67 -23.44
C ARG A 408 12.42 -21.43 -22.15
N ASP A 409 13.62 -21.30 -21.57
CA ASP A 409 13.99 -22.04 -20.36
C ASP A 409 13.19 -21.56 -19.13
N ASP A 410 13.05 -20.25 -18.97
CA ASP A 410 12.19 -19.67 -17.92
C ASP A 410 10.72 -20.03 -18.16
N PHE A 411 10.23 -19.98 -19.40
CA PHE A 411 8.87 -20.37 -19.73
C PHE A 411 8.60 -21.83 -19.31
N ASN A 412 9.41 -22.77 -19.79
CA ASN A 412 9.25 -24.19 -19.49
C ASN A 412 9.33 -24.46 -17.98
N SER A 413 10.31 -23.85 -17.31
CA SER A 413 10.47 -24.01 -15.86
C SER A 413 9.28 -23.42 -15.07
N VAL A 414 8.73 -22.29 -15.48
CA VAL A 414 7.55 -21.68 -14.84
C VAL A 414 6.31 -22.54 -15.04
N VAL A 415 6.11 -23.07 -16.26
CA VAL A 415 5.00 -23.97 -16.58
C VAL A 415 5.07 -25.24 -15.74
N ASP A 416 6.24 -25.87 -15.64
CA ASP A 416 6.38 -27.17 -14.96
C ASP A 416 6.54 -27.07 -13.44
N LYS A 417 7.30 -26.07 -12.96
CA LYS A 417 7.79 -25.99 -11.57
C LYS A 417 7.35 -24.75 -10.82
N MET A 418 6.68 -23.79 -11.49
CA MET A 418 6.37 -22.47 -10.92
C MET A 418 7.63 -21.76 -10.39
N LYS A 419 8.74 -21.94 -11.09
CA LYS A 419 10.04 -21.32 -10.80
C LYS A 419 10.68 -20.86 -12.10
N LEU A 420 11.37 -19.73 -12.06
CA LEU A 420 12.32 -19.35 -13.11
C LEU A 420 13.44 -20.39 -13.20
N SER A 421 14.18 -20.39 -14.30
CA SER A 421 15.29 -21.33 -14.55
C SER A 421 16.39 -21.24 -13.48
N ASN A 422 16.55 -20.07 -12.85
CA ASN A 422 17.48 -19.85 -11.74
C ASN A 422 16.96 -20.33 -10.37
N GLY A 423 15.76 -20.94 -10.32
CA GLY A 423 15.16 -21.49 -9.11
C GLY A 423 14.26 -20.53 -8.31
N VAL A 424 14.21 -19.24 -8.65
CA VAL A 424 13.35 -18.27 -7.96
C VAL A 424 11.88 -18.56 -8.29
N VAL A 425 11.01 -18.60 -7.28
CA VAL A 425 9.58 -18.88 -7.45
C VAL A 425 8.92 -17.84 -8.35
N TRP A 426 8.21 -18.31 -9.38
CA TRP A 426 7.40 -17.46 -10.23
C TRP A 426 6.31 -18.31 -10.91
N PRO A 427 5.02 -18.08 -10.63
CA PRO A 427 3.99 -19.07 -10.96
C PRO A 427 3.36 -18.92 -12.35
N LEU A 428 3.49 -17.78 -13.01
CA LEU A 428 2.81 -17.48 -14.29
C LEU A 428 3.78 -17.03 -15.38
N PRO A 429 3.75 -17.59 -16.59
CA PRO A 429 4.60 -17.14 -17.67
C PRO A 429 4.16 -15.75 -18.17
N ILE A 430 5.09 -14.80 -18.24
CA ILE A 430 4.86 -13.47 -18.82
C ILE A 430 5.50 -13.45 -20.20
N THR A 431 4.65 -13.53 -21.24
CA THR A 431 5.09 -13.81 -22.61
C THR A 431 4.58 -12.77 -23.59
N PHE A 432 5.32 -12.62 -24.69
CA PHE A 432 4.90 -11.83 -25.84
C PHE A 432 5.01 -12.68 -27.11
N SER A 433 3.89 -12.89 -27.80
CA SER A 433 3.80 -13.71 -29.01
C SER A 433 3.49 -12.86 -30.24
N VAL A 434 4.03 -13.24 -31.41
CA VAL A 434 3.81 -12.57 -32.70
C VAL A 434 3.54 -13.58 -33.81
N SER A 435 2.86 -13.12 -34.86
CA SER A 435 2.55 -13.92 -36.04
C SER A 435 3.81 -14.28 -36.86
N GLN A 436 3.69 -15.25 -37.75
CA GLN A 436 4.75 -15.62 -38.70
C GLN A 436 5.27 -14.42 -39.52
N ASP A 437 4.37 -13.54 -39.96
CA ASP A 437 4.72 -12.39 -40.81
C ASP A 437 5.64 -11.41 -40.08
N ILE A 438 5.34 -11.14 -38.80
CA ILE A 438 6.18 -10.31 -37.95
C ILE A 438 7.51 -11.04 -37.70
N ARG A 439 7.44 -12.32 -37.28
CA ARG A 439 8.62 -13.15 -36.97
C ARG A 439 9.66 -13.16 -38.09
N THR A 440 9.23 -13.26 -39.34
CA THR A 440 10.11 -13.37 -40.52
C THR A 440 11.04 -12.16 -40.67
N ASN A 441 10.62 -11.00 -40.16
CA ASN A 441 11.39 -9.76 -40.18
C ASN A 441 12.27 -9.57 -38.93
N LEU A 442 12.30 -10.52 -38.00
CA LEU A 442 13.03 -10.41 -36.73
C LEU A 442 14.26 -11.33 -36.68
N LYS A 443 15.33 -10.87 -36.02
CA LYS A 443 16.56 -11.62 -35.75
C LYS A 443 16.91 -11.55 -34.27
N GLU A 444 17.29 -12.69 -33.70
CA GLU A 444 17.79 -12.73 -32.32
C GLU A 444 19.05 -11.86 -32.17
N GLY A 445 19.19 -11.22 -31.02
CA GLY A 445 20.26 -10.26 -30.72
C GLY A 445 19.96 -8.81 -31.11
N GLU A 446 18.88 -8.54 -31.87
CA GLU A 446 18.51 -7.19 -32.25
C GLU A 446 17.62 -6.47 -31.21
N SER A 447 17.51 -5.15 -31.33
CA SER A 447 16.57 -4.36 -30.53
C SER A 447 15.37 -3.93 -31.36
N ILE A 448 14.19 -3.90 -30.75
CA ILE A 448 12.93 -3.63 -31.45
C ILE A 448 12.14 -2.59 -30.66
N ALA A 449 11.64 -1.55 -31.32
CA ALA A 449 10.73 -0.59 -30.71
C ALA A 449 9.31 -1.16 -30.61
N LEU A 450 8.71 -1.14 -29.42
CA LEU A 450 7.33 -1.52 -29.20
C LEU A 450 6.44 -0.28 -29.27
N LYS A 451 5.52 -0.26 -30.24
CA LYS A 451 4.60 0.84 -30.53
C LYS A 451 3.19 0.53 -30.06
N TYR A 452 2.50 1.51 -29.49
CA TYR A 452 1.07 1.42 -29.20
C TYR A 452 0.39 2.69 -29.68
N LYS A 453 -0.64 2.54 -30.51
CA LYS A 453 -1.33 3.64 -31.19
C LYS A 453 -0.36 4.54 -31.96
N GLY A 454 0.66 3.93 -32.58
CA GLY A 454 1.68 4.63 -33.38
C GLY A 454 2.80 5.31 -32.57
N GLU A 455 2.72 5.35 -31.24
CA GLU A 455 3.77 5.93 -30.39
C GLU A 455 4.70 4.85 -29.84
N ILE A 456 6.00 5.13 -29.77
CA ILE A 456 6.98 4.20 -29.17
C ILE A 456 6.89 4.29 -27.64
N HIS A 457 6.65 3.14 -27.00
CA HIS A 457 6.53 3.04 -25.55
C HIS A 457 7.69 2.31 -24.89
N ALA A 458 8.24 1.29 -25.54
CA ALA A 458 9.29 0.46 -24.98
C ALA A 458 10.27 -0.03 -26.05
N ILE A 459 11.40 -0.56 -25.62
CA ILE A 459 12.37 -1.28 -26.43
C ILE A 459 12.44 -2.71 -25.91
N LEU A 460 12.34 -3.69 -26.81
CA LEU A 460 12.64 -5.09 -26.55
C LEU A 460 14.03 -5.41 -27.10
N HIS A 461 14.95 -5.78 -26.21
CA HIS A 461 16.21 -6.41 -26.59
C HIS A 461 15.95 -7.90 -26.78
N LEU A 462 15.77 -8.30 -28.02
CA LEU A 462 15.32 -9.63 -28.37
C LEU A 462 16.45 -10.63 -28.21
N LEU A 463 16.30 -11.57 -27.28
CA LEU A 463 17.31 -12.58 -26.99
C LEU A 463 17.01 -13.91 -27.69
N GLU A 464 15.75 -14.29 -27.76
CA GLU A 464 15.34 -15.60 -28.27
C GLU A 464 13.96 -15.50 -28.96
N ILE A 465 13.77 -16.25 -30.05
CA ILE A 465 12.44 -16.63 -30.53
C ILE A 465 12.23 -18.13 -30.37
N TYR A 466 11.08 -18.51 -29.84
CA TYR A 466 10.73 -19.92 -29.68
C TYR A 466 9.26 -20.19 -29.97
N THR A 467 8.93 -21.48 -30.10
CA THR A 467 7.56 -22.00 -30.19
C THR A 467 7.31 -22.92 -29.02
N ILE A 468 6.04 -23.14 -28.69
CA ILE A 468 5.61 -23.97 -27.56
C ILE A 468 4.47 -24.90 -27.97
N ASN A 469 4.26 -25.97 -27.20
CA ASN A 469 3.01 -26.71 -27.25
C ASN A 469 1.95 -25.96 -26.42
N LYS A 470 1.08 -25.19 -27.08
CA LYS A 470 0.07 -24.35 -26.43
C LYS A 470 -0.94 -25.17 -25.62
N GLU A 471 -1.37 -26.34 -26.08
CA GLU A 471 -2.32 -27.17 -25.35
C GLU A 471 -1.70 -27.76 -24.09
N GLU A 472 -0.52 -28.38 -24.21
CA GLU A 472 0.18 -28.93 -23.05
C GLU A 472 0.47 -27.84 -22.00
N SER A 473 0.93 -26.68 -22.47
CA SER A 473 1.21 -25.54 -21.59
C SER A 473 -0.07 -25.02 -20.92
N ALA A 474 -1.16 -24.88 -21.67
CA ALA A 474 -2.45 -24.45 -21.12
C ALA A 474 -2.96 -25.40 -20.03
N LEU A 475 -2.87 -26.71 -20.28
CA LEU A 475 -3.29 -27.72 -19.31
C LEU A 475 -2.46 -27.64 -18.02
N LYS A 476 -1.14 -27.43 -18.11
CA LYS A 476 -0.25 -27.29 -16.95
C LYS A 476 -0.45 -25.98 -16.19
N ILE A 477 -0.73 -24.88 -16.90
CA ILE A 477 -0.94 -23.55 -16.31
C ILE A 477 -2.32 -23.48 -15.64
N TYR A 478 -3.38 -23.81 -16.36
CA TYR A 478 -4.78 -23.61 -15.95
C TYR A 478 -5.44 -24.86 -15.35
N GLY A 479 -4.87 -26.05 -15.55
CA GLY A 479 -5.49 -27.31 -15.12
C GLY A 479 -6.62 -27.80 -16.04
N THR A 480 -6.92 -27.09 -17.12
CA THR A 480 -8.00 -27.43 -18.07
C THR A 480 -7.70 -26.92 -19.48
N LEU A 481 -8.34 -27.51 -20.48
CA LEU A 481 -8.35 -27.07 -21.88
C LEU A 481 -9.71 -26.47 -22.30
N ASP A 482 -10.65 -26.34 -21.36
CA ASP A 482 -11.97 -25.78 -21.65
C ASP A 482 -11.86 -24.31 -22.08
N LYS A 483 -12.26 -24.03 -23.33
CA LYS A 483 -12.26 -22.68 -23.93
C LYS A 483 -13.32 -21.75 -23.32
N ASN A 484 -14.21 -22.24 -22.46
CA ASN A 484 -15.06 -21.39 -21.62
C ASN A 484 -14.26 -20.70 -20.51
N HIS A 485 -13.07 -21.23 -20.15
CA HIS A 485 -12.16 -20.54 -19.25
C HIS A 485 -11.50 -19.36 -19.99
N PRO A 486 -11.68 -18.10 -19.54
CA PRO A 486 -11.19 -16.93 -20.29
C PRO A 486 -9.66 -16.93 -20.51
N GLY A 487 -8.89 -17.35 -19.50
CA GLY A 487 -7.44 -17.51 -19.58
C GLY A 487 -7.00 -18.54 -20.63
N VAL A 488 -7.57 -19.74 -20.63
CA VAL A 488 -7.30 -20.80 -21.60
C VAL A 488 -7.61 -20.35 -23.01
N LYS A 489 -8.82 -19.79 -23.24
CA LYS A 489 -9.21 -19.29 -24.57
C LYS A 489 -8.18 -18.31 -25.11
N LYS A 490 -7.85 -17.29 -24.33
CA LYS A 490 -6.89 -16.25 -24.69
C LYS A 490 -5.49 -16.82 -24.95
N PHE A 491 -5.03 -17.77 -24.14
CA PHE A 491 -3.71 -18.37 -24.31
C PHE A 491 -3.62 -19.24 -25.57
N LEU A 492 -4.65 -20.04 -25.87
CA LEU A 492 -4.69 -20.87 -27.08
C LEU A 492 -4.82 -20.02 -28.35
N GLU A 493 -5.56 -18.90 -28.28
CA GLU A 493 -5.71 -17.92 -29.36
C GLU A 493 -4.49 -17.00 -29.56
N SER A 494 -3.47 -17.09 -28.69
CA SER A 494 -2.23 -16.34 -28.87
C SER A 494 -1.44 -16.81 -30.10
N GLU A 495 -0.58 -15.94 -30.61
CA GLU A 495 0.26 -16.21 -31.78
C GLU A 495 1.30 -17.32 -31.51
N ASP A 496 1.88 -17.89 -32.57
CA ASP A 496 2.71 -19.09 -32.44
C ASP A 496 4.19 -18.85 -32.09
N TYR A 497 4.72 -17.63 -32.34
CA TYR A 497 6.12 -17.31 -32.09
C TYR A 497 6.29 -16.40 -30.89
N PHE A 498 6.97 -16.90 -29.85
CA PHE A 498 7.20 -16.21 -28.59
C PHE A 498 8.54 -15.48 -28.63
N LEU A 499 8.54 -14.22 -28.22
CA LEU A 499 9.70 -13.34 -28.16
C LEU A 499 10.19 -13.21 -26.72
N GLY A 500 11.33 -13.83 -26.42
CA GLY A 500 12.01 -13.69 -25.14
C GLY A 500 13.06 -12.57 -25.20
N GLY A 501 13.10 -11.70 -24.19
CA GLY A 501 14.06 -10.61 -24.20
C GLY A 501 13.80 -9.52 -23.18
N LYS A 502 14.83 -8.70 -22.91
CA LYS A 502 14.80 -7.64 -21.90
C LYS A 502 14.01 -6.43 -22.37
N ILE A 503 13.30 -5.78 -21.46
CA ILE A 503 12.48 -4.60 -21.77
C ILE A 503 13.12 -3.34 -21.19
N ILE A 504 13.12 -2.26 -21.96
CA ILE A 504 13.32 -0.89 -21.47
C ILE A 504 12.04 -0.10 -21.76
N LEU A 505 11.42 0.46 -20.73
CA LEU A 505 10.24 1.31 -20.90
C LEU A 505 10.67 2.76 -21.09
N LEU A 506 10.22 3.40 -22.16
CA LEU A 506 10.48 4.80 -22.47
C LEU A 506 9.32 5.69 -22.04
N LYS A 507 8.09 5.20 -22.22
CA LYS A 507 6.87 5.96 -21.94
C LYS A 507 5.83 5.05 -21.31
N ARG A 508 5.38 5.40 -20.09
CA ARG A 508 4.23 4.74 -19.45
C ARG A 508 2.96 4.98 -20.26
N ARG A 509 2.05 4.01 -20.28
CA ARG A 509 0.76 4.15 -20.98
C ARG A 509 -0.05 5.34 -20.46
N THR A 510 -1.00 5.79 -21.26
CA THR A 510 -2.06 6.72 -20.86
C THR A 510 -3.21 5.92 -20.23
N SER A 511 -3.83 6.46 -19.18
CA SER A 511 -4.93 5.83 -18.45
C SER A 511 -5.70 6.91 -17.68
N GLU A 512 -7.03 6.83 -17.66
CA GLU A 512 -7.89 7.74 -16.89
C GLU A 512 -7.67 7.59 -15.38
N THR A 513 -7.21 6.41 -14.96
CA THR A 513 -7.00 6.06 -13.54
C THR A 513 -5.55 6.21 -13.09
N LYS A 514 -4.69 6.80 -13.95
CA LYS A 514 -3.24 6.92 -13.76
C LYS A 514 -2.83 7.59 -12.44
N VAL A 515 -3.66 8.49 -11.92
CA VAL A 515 -3.43 9.16 -10.63
C VAL A 515 -3.38 8.19 -9.44
N HIS A 516 -4.06 7.05 -9.53
CA HIS A 516 -4.07 6.02 -8.49
C HIS A 516 -3.00 4.94 -8.71
N GLU A 517 -2.32 4.94 -9.86
CA GLU A 517 -1.36 3.90 -10.23
C GLU A 517 0.02 4.19 -9.63
N LEU A 518 0.20 3.75 -8.38
CA LEU A 518 1.48 3.82 -7.70
C LEU A 518 2.45 2.77 -8.27
N THR A 519 3.74 3.12 -8.38
CA THR A 519 4.81 2.16 -8.68
C THR A 519 5.30 1.47 -7.40
N PRO A 520 5.97 0.31 -7.51
CA PRO A 520 6.66 -0.32 -6.37
C PRO A 520 7.61 0.62 -5.63
N LYS A 521 8.38 1.44 -6.38
CA LYS A 521 9.28 2.44 -5.80
C LYS A 521 8.53 3.50 -4.99
N GLN A 522 7.37 3.96 -5.47
CA GLN A 522 6.55 4.94 -4.78
C GLN A 522 5.92 4.38 -3.51
N THR A 523 5.33 3.18 -3.57
CA THR A 523 4.71 2.52 -2.41
C THR A 523 5.72 2.22 -1.30
N ARG A 524 6.88 1.65 -1.66
CA ARG A 524 7.99 1.45 -0.70
C ARG A 524 8.43 2.73 -0.03
N LYS A 525 8.58 3.83 -0.79
CA LYS A 525 8.88 5.15 -0.24
C LYS A 525 7.79 5.62 0.73
N ILE A 526 6.52 5.49 0.38
CA ILE A 526 5.40 5.89 1.26
C ILE A 526 5.40 5.07 2.55
N PHE A 527 5.60 3.76 2.48
CA PHE A 527 5.66 2.90 3.66
C PHE A 527 6.82 3.29 4.58
N ALA A 528 7.99 3.59 4.01
CA ALA A 528 9.15 4.04 4.78
C ALA A 528 8.90 5.41 5.43
N GLU A 529 8.30 6.35 4.70
CA GLU A 529 7.92 7.67 5.22
C GLU A 529 6.88 7.59 6.35
N ARG A 530 6.04 6.54 6.34
CA ARG A 530 5.06 6.24 7.40
C ARG A 530 5.64 5.46 8.59
N GLY A 531 6.91 5.04 8.53
CA GLY A 531 7.53 4.22 9.58
C GLY A 531 6.97 2.80 9.66
N TRP A 532 6.37 2.30 8.58
CA TRP A 532 5.79 0.95 8.53
C TRP A 532 6.86 -0.12 8.29
N ASN A 533 6.74 -1.23 9.01
CA ASN A 533 7.58 -2.42 8.90
C ASN A 533 6.78 -3.59 8.30
N LYS A 534 5.62 -3.91 8.89
CA LYS A 534 4.70 -4.93 8.36
C LYS A 534 3.52 -4.29 7.66
N ILE A 535 3.31 -4.67 6.41
CA ILE A 535 2.22 -4.20 5.56
C ILE A 535 1.48 -5.41 4.99
N VAL A 536 0.15 -5.38 5.06
CA VAL A 536 -0.72 -6.38 4.44
C VAL A 536 -1.30 -5.85 3.13
N GLY A 537 -1.12 -6.60 2.05
CA GLY A 537 -1.70 -6.29 0.75
C GLY A 537 -3.09 -6.92 0.57
N PHE A 538 -4.01 -6.17 -0.04
CA PHE A 538 -5.34 -6.65 -0.40
C PHE A 538 -5.57 -6.52 -1.91
N HIS A 539 -5.82 -7.66 -2.55
CA HIS A 539 -6.18 -7.73 -3.96
C HIS A 539 -7.70 -7.87 -4.14
N THR A 540 -8.25 -7.19 -5.14
CA THR A 540 -9.66 -7.30 -5.50
C THR A 540 -9.90 -6.84 -6.95
N ARG A 541 -11.03 -7.27 -7.50
CA ARG A 541 -11.57 -6.77 -8.77
C ARG A 541 -13.00 -6.25 -8.64
N ASN A 542 -13.51 -6.14 -7.41
CA ASN A 542 -14.90 -5.84 -7.09
C ASN A 542 -14.99 -4.54 -6.28
N VAL A 543 -16.17 -3.92 -6.31
CA VAL A 543 -16.56 -2.89 -5.34
C VAL A 543 -16.50 -3.45 -3.91
N ILE A 544 -16.24 -2.58 -2.94
CA ILE A 544 -16.14 -3.00 -1.54
C ILE A 544 -17.52 -3.34 -0.94
N HIS A 545 -17.57 -4.41 -0.14
CA HIS A 545 -18.73 -4.82 0.65
C HIS A 545 -18.28 -5.24 2.05
N ARG A 546 -19.20 -5.56 2.97
CA ARG A 546 -18.88 -5.80 4.39
C ARG A 546 -17.91 -6.96 4.62
N SER A 547 -17.99 -8.03 3.82
CA SER A 547 -16.99 -9.11 3.87
C SER A 547 -15.57 -8.63 3.50
N HIS A 548 -15.40 -7.74 2.51
CA HIS A 548 -14.10 -7.15 2.20
C HIS A 548 -13.60 -6.26 3.35
N GLU A 549 -14.48 -5.45 3.93
CA GLU A 549 -14.14 -4.61 5.09
C GLU A 549 -13.65 -5.47 6.28
N PHE A 550 -14.34 -6.59 6.55
CA PHE A 550 -13.98 -7.52 7.61
C PHE A 550 -12.58 -8.09 7.39
N ILE A 551 -12.31 -8.72 6.24
CA ILE A 551 -11.01 -9.38 6.00
C ILE A 551 -9.85 -8.38 5.92
N GLN A 552 -10.10 -7.14 5.52
CA GLN A 552 -9.09 -6.08 5.50
C GLN A 552 -8.67 -5.68 6.92
N LYS A 553 -9.65 -5.47 7.81
CA LYS A 553 -9.40 -5.16 9.23
C LYS A 553 -8.77 -6.33 9.96
N GLU A 554 -9.37 -7.51 9.81
CA GLU A 554 -8.92 -8.72 10.47
C GLU A 554 -7.57 -9.20 9.93
N GLY A 555 -7.30 -9.03 8.64
CA GLY A 555 -6.02 -9.38 8.05
C GLY A 555 -4.88 -8.51 8.57
N THR A 556 -5.16 -7.22 8.79
CA THR A 556 -4.21 -6.29 9.44
C THR A 556 -3.94 -6.72 10.88
N ARG A 557 -4.98 -7.10 11.63
CA ARG A 557 -4.88 -7.53 13.03
C ARG A 557 -4.13 -8.86 13.18
N ARG A 558 -4.54 -9.91 12.43
CA ARG A 558 -3.94 -11.26 12.48
C ARG A 558 -2.47 -11.23 12.06
N GLY A 559 -2.11 -10.41 11.06
CA GLY A 559 -0.73 -10.24 10.61
C GLY A 559 0.10 -9.23 11.42
N LEU A 560 -0.46 -8.65 12.50
CA LEU A 560 0.19 -7.59 13.29
C LEU A 560 0.79 -6.46 12.43
N CYS A 561 0.07 -6.11 11.36
CA CYS A 561 0.54 -5.16 10.36
C CYS A 561 0.35 -3.71 10.84
N ASP A 562 1.31 -2.86 10.47
CA ASP A 562 1.28 -1.41 10.74
C ASP A 562 0.32 -0.70 9.77
N GLY A 563 0.15 -1.26 8.57
CA GLY A 563 -0.75 -0.70 7.57
C GLY A 563 -1.31 -1.70 6.56
N LEU A 564 -2.38 -1.27 5.89
CA LEU A 564 -3.10 -1.99 4.84
C LEU A 564 -2.86 -1.31 3.49
N PHE A 565 -2.45 -2.08 2.49
CA PHE A 565 -2.35 -1.64 1.10
C PHE A 565 -3.48 -2.23 0.25
N ILE A 566 -4.49 -1.41 -0.04
CA ILE A 566 -5.62 -1.78 -0.90
C ILE A 566 -5.21 -1.55 -2.35
N HIS A 567 -5.20 -2.62 -3.15
CA HIS A 567 -4.61 -2.60 -4.49
C HIS A 567 -5.47 -3.30 -5.53
N PRO A 568 -6.66 -2.77 -5.88
CA PRO A 568 -7.55 -3.35 -6.90
C PRO A 568 -6.91 -3.41 -8.28
N VAL A 569 -7.23 -4.46 -9.03
CA VAL A 569 -6.87 -4.57 -10.45
C VAL A 569 -7.82 -3.76 -11.33
N ILE A 570 -7.27 -3.00 -12.28
CA ILE A 570 -8.04 -2.03 -13.10
C ILE A 570 -7.90 -2.19 -14.62
N GLY A 571 -7.09 -3.14 -15.11
CA GLY A 571 -7.01 -3.42 -16.54
C GLY A 571 -8.25 -4.14 -17.07
N LYS A 572 -8.18 -4.63 -18.31
CA LYS A 572 -9.30 -5.25 -19.01
C LYS A 572 -10.01 -6.30 -18.16
N LYS A 573 -11.33 -6.16 -18.03
CA LYS A 573 -12.20 -7.06 -17.26
C LYS A 573 -13.14 -7.82 -18.18
N LYS A 574 -13.79 -8.85 -17.62
CA LYS A 574 -14.84 -9.59 -18.32
C LYS A 574 -16.17 -8.84 -18.26
N VAL A 575 -17.05 -9.15 -19.20
CA VAL A 575 -18.43 -8.69 -19.22
C VAL A 575 -19.12 -9.00 -17.89
N GLY A 576 -19.88 -8.04 -17.37
CA GLY A 576 -20.59 -8.13 -16.10
C GLY A 576 -19.74 -7.84 -14.86
N ASP A 577 -18.44 -7.61 -14.96
CA ASP A 577 -17.66 -7.04 -13.85
C ASP A 577 -17.95 -5.55 -13.67
N PHE A 578 -17.68 -4.99 -12.49
CA PHE A 578 -17.81 -3.55 -12.26
C PHE A 578 -16.74 -2.77 -13.03
N GLU A 579 -17.12 -1.59 -13.53
CA GLU A 579 -16.19 -0.65 -14.15
C GLU A 579 -15.13 -0.13 -13.16
N SER A 580 -13.91 0.09 -13.65
CA SER A 580 -12.76 0.44 -12.80
C SER A 580 -13.00 1.73 -11.99
N HIS A 581 -13.66 2.73 -12.57
CA HIS A 581 -13.94 3.99 -11.88
C HIS A 581 -14.96 3.82 -10.74
N VAL A 582 -15.91 2.88 -10.84
CA VAL A 582 -16.87 2.57 -9.75
C VAL A 582 -16.15 1.86 -8.60
N ILE A 583 -15.27 0.92 -8.93
CA ILE A 583 -14.44 0.22 -7.93
C ILE A 583 -13.60 1.24 -7.17
N ILE A 584 -12.85 2.09 -7.87
CA ILE A 584 -12.02 3.14 -7.27
C ILE A 584 -12.85 4.02 -6.35
N LYS A 585 -13.99 4.54 -6.84
CA LYS A 585 -14.83 5.43 -6.05
C LYS A 585 -15.35 4.78 -4.77
N SER A 586 -15.68 3.48 -4.82
CA SER A 586 -16.13 2.74 -3.63
C SER A 586 -15.05 2.69 -2.53
N TYR A 587 -13.77 2.55 -2.90
CA TYR A 587 -12.67 2.55 -1.94
C TYR A 587 -12.28 3.95 -1.48
N GLU A 588 -12.35 4.97 -2.32
CA GLU A 588 -12.14 6.36 -1.91
C GLU A 588 -13.10 6.75 -0.79
N MET A 589 -14.40 6.43 -0.95
CA MET A 589 -15.41 6.68 0.08
C MET A 589 -15.10 5.94 1.39
N MET A 590 -14.51 4.74 1.32
CA MET A 590 -14.06 4.02 2.50
C MET A 590 -12.91 4.71 3.23
N LEU A 591 -11.94 5.24 2.49
CA LEU A 591 -10.80 5.96 3.06
C LEU A 591 -11.22 7.28 3.71
N GLU A 592 -12.20 7.97 3.12
CA GLU A 592 -12.70 9.25 3.61
C GLU A 592 -13.49 9.10 4.92
N SER A 593 -14.34 8.07 5.01
CA SER A 593 -15.40 7.99 6.02
C SER A 593 -15.28 6.83 7.01
N PHE A 594 -14.58 5.74 6.68
CA PHE A 594 -14.70 4.48 7.43
C PHE A 594 -13.36 3.88 7.88
N TYR A 595 -12.27 4.14 7.16
CA TYR A 595 -10.94 3.66 7.55
C TYR A 595 -10.17 4.66 8.40
N PRO A 596 -9.27 4.19 9.30
CA PRO A 596 -8.34 5.06 9.98
C PRO A 596 -7.40 5.73 8.96
N LYS A 597 -7.44 7.07 8.88
CA LYS A 597 -6.74 7.85 7.85
C LYS A 597 -5.22 7.59 7.77
N SER A 598 -4.58 7.22 8.87
CA SER A 598 -3.13 6.98 8.95
C SER A 598 -2.70 5.56 8.58
N ASN A 599 -3.62 4.58 8.47
CA ASN A 599 -3.27 3.15 8.47
C ASN A 599 -3.57 2.44 7.15
N VAL A 600 -4.12 3.14 6.16
CA VAL A 600 -4.45 2.57 4.85
C VAL A 600 -3.78 3.35 3.74
N LEU A 601 -3.24 2.65 2.75
CA LEU A 601 -2.82 3.20 1.47
C LEU A 601 -3.67 2.57 0.38
N PHE A 602 -4.17 3.40 -0.54
CA PHE A 602 -4.87 2.95 -1.72
C PHE A 602 -4.05 3.24 -2.96
N GLY A 603 -4.01 2.26 -3.86
CA GLY A 603 -3.51 2.44 -5.22
C GLY A 603 -4.19 1.44 -6.14
N THR A 604 -3.95 1.55 -7.44
CA THR A 604 -4.49 0.62 -8.44
C THR A 604 -3.38 -0.22 -9.05
N PHE A 605 -3.70 -1.47 -9.35
CA PHE A 605 -2.82 -2.41 -10.03
C PHE A 605 -3.21 -2.48 -11.50
N ALA A 606 -2.44 -1.80 -12.34
CA ALA A 606 -2.70 -1.70 -13.76
C ALA A 606 -2.19 -2.93 -14.53
N THR A 607 -2.93 -4.02 -14.38
CA THR A 607 -2.79 -5.25 -15.14
C THR A 607 -4.17 -5.85 -15.42
N TYR A 608 -4.23 -6.96 -16.14
CA TYR A 608 -5.44 -7.74 -16.41
C TYR A 608 -5.39 -9.09 -15.70
N SER A 609 -6.56 -9.65 -15.37
CA SER A 609 -6.62 -10.99 -14.77
C SER A 609 -6.35 -12.08 -15.81
N ARG A 610 -5.53 -13.07 -15.45
CA ARG A 610 -5.34 -14.29 -16.25
C ARG A 610 -6.37 -15.37 -15.90
N TYR A 611 -7.12 -15.16 -14.82
CA TYR A 611 -8.06 -16.08 -14.21
C TYR A 611 -7.43 -17.43 -13.85
N CYS A 612 -6.16 -17.43 -13.47
CA CYS A 612 -5.38 -18.64 -13.22
C CYS A 612 -5.47 -19.13 -11.76
N GLY A 613 -6.57 -18.78 -11.07
CA GLY A 613 -6.92 -19.23 -9.73
C GLY A 613 -5.71 -19.33 -8.79
N PRO A 614 -5.29 -20.54 -8.35
CA PRO A 614 -4.18 -20.72 -7.44
C PRO A 614 -2.86 -20.06 -7.89
N ARG A 615 -2.45 -20.26 -9.15
CA ARG A 615 -1.19 -19.68 -9.66
C ARG A 615 -1.24 -18.15 -9.66
N GLU A 616 -2.40 -17.57 -9.94
CA GLU A 616 -2.59 -16.12 -9.91
C GLU A 616 -2.65 -15.56 -8.48
N ALA A 617 -3.14 -16.33 -7.51
CA ALA A 617 -3.05 -15.96 -6.09
C ALA A 617 -1.59 -15.85 -5.62
N LEU A 618 -0.74 -16.82 -5.99
CA LEU A 618 0.70 -16.74 -5.69
C LEU A 618 1.37 -15.60 -6.45
N PHE A 619 1.04 -15.41 -7.75
CA PHE A 619 1.58 -14.30 -8.55
C PHE A 619 1.25 -12.95 -7.92
N THR A 620 -0.02 -12.73 -7.55
CA THR A 620 -0.47 -11.47 -6.97
C THR A 620 0.16 -11.22 -5.60
N ALA A 621 0.43 -12.25 -4.79
CA ALA A 621 1.20 -12.13 -3.56
C ALA A 621 2.64 -11.67 -3.82
N LEU A 622 3.36 -12.33 -4.74
CA LEU A 622 4.74 -11.95 -5.10
C LEU A 622 4.83 -10.55 -5.70
N VAL A 623 3.82 -10.14 -6.48
CA VAL A 623 3.69 -8.75 -6.91
C VAL A 623 3.57 -7.84 -5.69
N ARG A 624 2.70 -8.13 -4.71
CA ARG A 624 2.56 -7.27 -3.52
C ARG A 624 3.84 -7.23 -2.67
N LYS A 625 4.63 -8.31 -2.64
CA LYS A 625 5.99 -8.29 -2.09
C LYS A 625 6.85 -7.25 -2.81
N ASN A 626 6.83 -7.18 -4.13
CA ASN A 626 7.55 -6.14 -4.89
C ASN A 626 7.07 -4.73 -4.55
N PHE A 627 5.79 -4.53 -4.26
CA PHE A 627 5.25 -3.27 -3.74
C PHE A 627 5.60 -2.99 -2.25
N GLY A 628 6.24 -3.93 -1.55
CA GLY A 628 6.68 -3.77 -0.16
C GLY A 628 5.73 -4.38 0.88
N CYS A 629 4.76 -5.20 0.48
CA CYS A 629 3.89 -5.91 1.43
C CYS A 629 4.60 -7.15 1.99
N SER A 630 4.72 -7.20 3.31
CA SER A 630 5.19 -8.39 4.04
C SER A 630 4.13 -9.49 4.15
N HIS A 631 2.85 -9.12 4.06
CA HIS A 631 1.71 -10.00 4.22
C HIS A 631 0.75 -9.84 3.04
N PHE A 632 -0.05 -10.85 2.75
CA PHE A 632 -1.05 -10.78 1.67
C PHE A 632 -2.33 -11.52 2.02
N ILE A 633 -3.48 -10.85 1.91
CA ILE A 633 -4.78 -11.45 2.15
C ILE A 633 -5.14 -12.38 0.98
N VAL A 634 -5.39 -13.64 1.30
CA VAL A 634 -5.89 -14.64 0.35
C VAL A 634 -7.24 -15.12 0.86
N GLY A 635 -8.28 -14.91 0.06
CA GLY A 635 -9.64 -15.35 0.37
C GLY A 635 -9.98 -16.67 -0.32
N ARG A 636 -11.16 -17.21 0.00
CA ARG A 636 -11.79 -18.29 -0.74
C ARG A 636 -11.92 -17.94 -2.23
N ASP A 637 -11.61 -18.89 -3.11
CA ASP A 637 -11.70 -18.74 -4.58
C ASP A 637 -10.92 -17.51 -5.12
N HIS A 638 -9.80 -17.16 -4.48
CA HIS A 638 -8.99 -16.00 -4.88
C HIS A 638 -8.58 -16.09 -6.34
N THR A 639 -8.82 -15.01 -7.10
CA THR A 639 -8.53 -14.91 -8.55
C THR A 639 -9.16 -16.00 -9.42
N GLY A 640 -10.12 -16.76 -8.87
CA GLY A 640 -10.87 -17.79 -9.58
C GLY A 640 -11.87 -17.26 -10.60
N VAL A 641 -12.34 -18.19 -11.43
CA VAL A 641 -13.40 -17.97 -12.41
C VAL A 641 -14.32 -19.18 -12.43
N GLY A 642 -15.63 -18.93 -12.34
CA GLY A 642 -16.63 -19.99 -12.33
C GLY A 642 -16.35 -21.03 -11.24
N ASN A 643 -16.45 -22.31 -11.62
CA ASN A 643 -16.13 -23.46 -10.76
C ASN A 643 -14.88 -24.22 -11.26
N PHE A 644 -13.97 -23.55 -11.97
CA PHE A 644 -12.80 -24.20 -12.57
C PHE A 644 -11.74 -24.62 -11.53
N TYR A 645 -11.76 -24.03 -10.33
CA TYR A 645 -10.80 -24.32 -9.27
C TYR A 645 -11.53 -24.69 -7.98
N PRO A 646 -11.00 -25.63 -7.17
CA PRO A 646 -11.52 -25.88 -5.83
C PRO A 646 -11.43 -24.61 -4.96
N PRO A 647 -12.40 -24.35 -4.07
CA PRO A 647 -12.46 -23.07 -3.33
C PRO A 647 -11.25 -22.75 -2.45
N LEU A 648 -10.53 -23.78 -1.98
CA LEU A 648 -9.34 -23.65 -1.13
C LEU A 648 -8.02 -23.84 -1.89
N ALA A 649 -8.05 -24.10 -3.20
CA ALA A 649 -6.83 -24.34 -3.97
C ALA A 649 -5.87 -23.12 -3.96
N ALA A 650 -6.41 -21.90 -3.83
CA ALA A 650 -5.62 -20.69 -3.65
C ALA A 650 -4.90 -20.61 -2.29
N HIS A 651 -5.36 -21.32 -1.27
CA HIS A 651 -4.64 -21.44 0.01
C HIS A 651 -3.55 -22.51 -0.10
N GLU A 652 -3.90 -23.66 -0.65
CA GLU A 652 -3.03 -24.83 -0.76
C GLU A 652 -1.78 -24.58 -1.63
N ILE A 653 -1.83 -23.64 -2.58
CA ILE A 653 -0.64 -23.36 -3.40
C ILE A 653 0.53 -22.80 -2.57
N PHE A 654 0.26 -22.06 -1.49
CA PHE A 654 1.32 -21.47 -0.67
C PHE A 654 2.09 -22.52 0.12
N SER A 655 1.46 -23.66 0.47
CA SER A 655 2.14 -24.74 1.21
C SER A 655 3.10 -25.57 0.33
N LYS A 656 3.08 -25.36 -1.00
CA LYS A 656 4.03 -25.99 -1.93
C LYS A 656 5.43 -25.38 -1.90
N PHE A 657 5.60 -24.26 -1.21
CA PHE A 657 6.86 -23.52 -1.13
C PHE A 657 7.23 -23.26 0.33
N THR A 658 8.53 -23.19 0.60
CA THR A 658 9.05 -22.81 1.91
C THR A 658 8.86 -21.32 2.16
N LYS A 659 8.89 -20.90 3.44
CA LYS A 659 8.76 -19.47 3.79
C LYS A 659 9.91 -18.66 3.20
N GLU A 660 11.10 -19.24 3.08
CA GLU A 660 12.30 -18.60 2.57
C GLU A 660 12.24 -18.40 1.04
N GLU A 661 11.53 -19.25 0.31
CA GLU A 661 11.39 -19.14 -1.15
C GLU A 661 10.47 -17.99 -1.58
N ILE A 662 9.42 -17.70 -0.80
CA ILE A 662 8.43 -16.65 -1.12
C ILE A 662 8.58 -15.40 -0.24
N GLU A 663 8.98 -15.56 1.01
CA GLU A 663 9.16 -14.56 2.09
C GLU A 663 7.92 -13.72 2.46
N ILE A 664 6.90 -13.68 1.61
CA ILE A 664 5.61 -13.02 1.91
C ILE A 664 4.68 -13.98 2.65
N GLU A 665 4.06 -13.49 3.73
CA GLU A 665 3.19 -14.30 4.59
C GLU A 665 1.72 -14.21 4.14
N PRO A 666 1.09 -15.31 3.72
CA PRO A 666 -0.33 -15.30 3.37
C PRO A 666 -1.20 -15.23 4.62
N VAL A 667 -2.19 -14.34 4.63
CA VAL A 667 -3.24 -14.28 5.65
C VAL A 667 -4.51 -14.87 5.05
N LEU A 668 -4.79 -16.11 5.42
CA LEU A 668 -5.82 -16.94 4.79
C LEU A 668 -7.19 -16.67 5.41
N PHE A 669 -8.20 -16.47 4.55
CA PHE A 669 -9.59 -16.31 4.93
C PHE A 669 -10.48 -17.26 4.14
N GLY A 670 -11.27 -18.03 4.87
CA GLY A 670 -12.45 -18.73 4.34
C GLY A 670 -13.59 -17.75 4.03
N LYS A 671 -14.80 -18.27 3.93
CA LYS A 671 -16.03 -17.49 3.77
C LYS A 671 -16.27 -16.59 4.98
N VAL A 672 -16.75 -15.38 4.70
CA VAL A 672 -17.29 -14.47 5.72
C VAL A 672 -18.79 -14.42 5.54
N PHE A 673 -19.53 -14.64 6.63
CA PHE A 673 -20.99 -14.56 6.66
C PHE A 673 -21.46 -13.53 7.68
N TYR A 674 -22.71 -13.08 7.53
CA TYR A 674 -23.39 -12.28 8.54
C TYR A 674 -24.32 -13.19 9.36
N SER A 675 -24.20 -13.14 10.68
CA SER A 675 -25.10 -13.86 11.58
C SER A 675 -26.27 -12.96 11.97
N GLU A 676 -27.49 -13.42 11.71
CA GLU A 676 -28.70 -12.73 12.17
C GLU A 676 -28.90 -12.84 13.68
N LEU A 677 -28.36 -13.88 14.31
CA LEU A 677 -28.46 -14.10 15.76
C LEU A 677 -27.70 -13.03 16.55
N GLU A 678 -26.51 -12.66 16.06
CA GLU A 678 -25.62 -11.72 16.75
C GLU A 678 -25.51 -10.36 16.07
N ASN A 679 -26.13 -10.19 14.90
CA ASN A 679 -26.05 -9.01 14.05
C ASN A 679 -24.60 -8.58 13.74
N LYS A 680 -23.74 -9.56 13.43
CA LYS A 680 -22.29 -9.37 13.23
C LYS A 680 -21.75 -10.24 12.10
N HIS A 681 -20.62 -9.81 11.54
CA HIS A 681 -19.86 -10.58 10.57
C HIS A 681 -18.89 -11.52 11.26
N PHE A 682 -18.77 -12.71 10.68
CA PHE A 682 -17.94 -13.79 11.19
C PHE A 682 -17.20 -14.48 10.05
N HIS A 683 -16.03 -15.02 10.37
CA HIS A 683 -15.26 -15.87 9.47
C HIS A 683 -15.56 -17.33 9.79
N GLU A 684 -15.95 -18.12 8.78
CA GLU A 684 -16.45 -19.51 8.93
C GLU A 684 -15.48 -20.47 9.62
N MET A 685 -14.17 -20.18 9.59
CA MET A 685 -13.16 -21.05 10.20
C MET A 685 -12.89 -20.69 11.66
N ASP A 686 -13.42 -19.57 12.16
CA ASP A 686 -13.44 -19.28 13.59
C ASP A 686 -14.51 -20.18 14.23
N PHE A 687 -14.26 -20.75 15.42
CA PHE A 687 -15.19 -21.66 16.09
C PHE A 687 -16.50 -20.92 16.44
N ILE A 688 -17.55 -21.14 15.66
CA ILE A 688 -18.84 -20.45 15.78
C ILE A 688 -19.98 -21.46 15.62
N ASP A 689 -20.71 -21.68 16.71
CA ASP A 689 -21.84 -22.59 16.79
C ASP A 689 -23.16 -21.88 16.42
N HIS A 690 -23.26 -21.43 15.17
CA HIS A 690 -24.49 -20.83 14.63
C HIS A 690 -25.14 -21.77 13.59
N PRO A 691 -26.47 -21.96 13.62
CA PRO A 691 -27.21 -22.70 12.59
C PRO A 691 -27.07 -22.07 11.20
N GLU A 692 -27.03 -22.87 10.14
CA GLU A 692 -26.82 -22.39 8.76
C GLU A 692 -27.94 -21.46 8.27
N GLU A 693 -29.18 -21.66 8.72
CA GLU A 693 -30.32 -20.82 8.36
C GLU A 693 -30.18 -19.35 8.80
N HIS A 694 -29.31 -19.07 9.78
CA HIS A 694 -29.02 -17.73 10.27
C HIS A 694 -27.73 -17.13 9.70
N LYS A 695 -27.06 -17.84 8.79
CA LYS A 695 -25.83 -17.37 8.12
C LYS A 695 -26.17 -16.80 6.76
N LEU A 696 -26.10 -15.48 6.65
CA LEU A 696 -26.33 -14.77 5.40
C LEU A 696 -25.02 -14.54 4.63
N ASP A 697 -25.04 -14.91 3.36
CA ASP A 697 -23.87 -14.86 2.49
C ASP A 697 -23.65 -13.49 1.86
N ILE A 698 -22.38 -13.11 1.74
CA ILE A 698 -21.97 -11.88 1.07
C ILE A 698 -21.05 -12.25 -0.10
N SER A 699 -21.49 -11.99 -1.33
CA SER A 699 -20.69 -12.27 -2.53
C SER A 699 -20.79 -11.17 -3.58
N GLY A 700 -19.70 -10.93 -4.32
CA GLY A 700 -19.72 -9.97 -5.43
C GLY A 700 -20.70 -10.33 -6.55
N THR A 701 -20.97 -11.62 -6.77
CA THR A 701 -21.96 -12.06 -7.76
C THR A 701 -23.38 -11.69 -7.33
N GLU A 702 -23.71 -11.85 -6.05
CA GLU A 702 -25.01 -11.45 -5.53
C GLU A 702 -25.18 -9.93 -5.52
N ALA A 703 -24.12 -9.20 -5.16
CA ALA A 703 -24.11 -7.74 -5.22
C ALA A 703 -24.50 -7.22 -6.62
N ARG A 704 -23.93 -7.83 -7.67
CA ARG A 704 -24.24 -7.47 -9.06
C ARG A 704 -25.69 -7.72 -9.42
N LYS A 705 -26.25 -8.88 -9.07
CA LYS A 705 -27.65 -9.20 -9.34
C LYS A 705 -28.60 -8.19 -8.69
N ILE A 706 -28.33 -7.82 -7.44
CA ILE A 706 -29.14 -6.84 -6.71
C ILE A 706 -29.12 -5.47 -7.43
N PHE A 707 -27.95 -4.98 -7.83
CA PHE A 707 -27.84 -3.71 -8.54
C PHE A 707 -28.40 -3.75 -9.96
N GLN A 708 -28.23 -4.86 -10.69
CA GLN A 708 -28.83 -5.06 -12.01
C GLN A 708 -30.36 -5.08 -11.94
N ALA A 709 -30.94 -5.54 -10.82
CA ALA A 709 -32.37 -5.45 -10.55
C ALA A 709 -32.81 -4.05 -10.06
N GLY A 710 -31.91 -3.07 -9.98
CA GLY A 710 -32.20 -1.72 -9.49
C GLY A 710 -32.47 -1.63 -7.99
N ALA A 711 -32.12 -2.67 -7.23
CA ALA A 711 -32.36 -2.77 -5.78
C ALA A 711 -31.13 -2.36 -4.97
N GLN A 712 -31.37 -1.96 -3.71
CA GLN A 712 -30.31 -1.61 -2.77
C GLN A 712 -29.94 -2.84 -1.91
N PRO A 713 -28.66 -3.24 -1.85
CA PRO A 713 -28.23 -4.27 -0.91
C PRO A 713 -28.44 -3.82 0.55
N PRO A 714 -28.79 -4.72 1.47
CA PRO A 714 -28.99 -4.39 2.87
C PRO A 714 -27.68 -3.93 3.55
N GLU A 715 -27.79 -3.19 4.67
CA GLU A 715 -26.64 -2.57 5.34
C GLU A 715 -25.58 -3.58 5.84
N TRP A 716 -26.04 -4.75 6.28
CA TRP A 716 -25.17 -5.85 6.69
C TRP A 716 -24.39 -6.45 5.51
N PHE A 717 -24.82 -6.22 4.27
CA PHE A 717 -24.15 -6.69 3.07
C PHE A 717 -23.19 -5.63 2.52
N MET A 718 -23.65 -4.39 2.36
CA MET A 718 -22.87 -3.27 1.84
C MET A 718 -23.27 -1.97 2.54
N ARG A 719 -22.29 -1.08 2.75
CA ARG A 719 -22.54 0.22 3.38
C ARG A 719 -23.53 1.05 2.53
N PRO A 720 -24.58 1.65 3.13
CA PRO A 720 -25.62 2.37 2.40
C PRO A 720 -25.09 3.46 1.47
N GLU A 721 -24.02 4.16 1.87
CA GLU A 721 -23.39 5.23 1.09
C GLU A 721 -22.79 4.71 -0.21
N ILE A 722 -22.16 3.53 -0.16
CA ILE A 722 -21.59 2.87 -1.34
C ILE A 722 -22.71 2.38 -2.25
N SER A 723 -23.73 1.74 -1.68
CA SER A 723 -24.89 1.28 -2.44
C SER A 723 -25.61 2.43 -3.15
N LYS A 724 -25.82 3.56 -2.45
CA LYS A 724 -26.41 4.76 -3.02
C LYS A 724 -25.58 5.33 -4.16
N MET A 725 -24.26 5.43 -4.01
CA MET A 725 -23.37 5.90 -5.07
C MET A 725 -23.51 5.06 -6.35
N ILE A 726 -23.60 3.74 -6.23
CA ILE A 726 -23.77 2.84 -7.38
C ILE A 726 -25.15 3.02 -8.03
N LEU A 727 -26.21 3.09 -7.22
CA LEU A 727 -27.58 3.29 -7.71
C LEU A 727 -27.78 4.64 -8.39
N ASP A 728 -27.18 5.71 -7.86
CA ASP A 728 -27.26 7.04 -8.45
C ASP A 728 -26.57 7.07 -9.83
N LYS A 729 -25.42 6.39 -9.97
CA LYS A 729 -24.74 6.20 -11.27
C LYS A 729 -25.62 5.45 -12.28
N LEU A 730 -26.26 4.35 -11.85
CA LEU A 730 -27.19 3.60 -12.70
C LEU A 730 -28.36 4.47 -13.16
N LYS A 731 -28.97 5.24 -12.25
CA LYS A 731 -30.08 6.16 -12.56
C LYS A 731 -29.68 7.26 -13.54
N ASN A 732 -28.43 7.73 -13.46
CA ASN A 732 -27.89 8.76 -14.35
C ASN A 732 -27.44 8.20 -15.72
N GLY A 733 -27.58 6.90 -15.97
CA GLY A 733 -27.14 6.26 -17.22
C GLY A 733 -25.62 6.13 -17.36
N GLU A 734 -24.88 6.22 -16.25
CA GLU A 734 -23.43 6.00 -16.26
C GLU A 734 -23.10 4.50 -16.36
N LYS A 735 -21.98 4.18 -17.00
CA LYS A 735 -21.51 2.79 -17.14
C LYS A 735 -21.04 2.25 -15.79
N VAL A 736 -21.81 1.34 -15.19
CA VAL A 736 -21.45 0.70 -13.90
C VAL A 736 -20.84 -0.68 -14.09
N PHE A 737 -21.28 -1.40 -15.12
CA PHE A 737 -20.80 -2.74 -15.46
C PHE A 737 -20.12 -2.73 -16.82
N VAL A 738 -19.13 -3.60 -16.98
CA VAL A 738 -18.50 -3.85 -18.27
C VAL A 738 -19.51 -4.55 -19.17
N GLU A 739 -19.83 -3.92 -20.28
CA GLU A 739 -20.78 -4.42 -21.28
C GLU A 739 -20.06 -5.23 -22.36
N GLU A 740 -20.80 -6.06 -23.06
CA GLU A 740 -20.28 -6.82 -24.21
C GLU A 740 -20.08 -5.86 -25.39
N ASN A 741 -18.90 -5.90 -26.01
CA ASN A 741 -18.69 -5.18 -27.27
C ASN A 741 -19.58 -5.80 -28.33
N LYS A 742 -20.46 -5.00 -28.93
CA LYS A 742 -21.36 -5.45 -29.99
C LYS A 742 -20.54 -5.87 -31.22
N ASN A 743 -20.97 -6.91 -31.92
CA ASN A 743 -20.38 -7.29 -33.20
C ASN A 743 -20.87 -6.35 -34.31
N THR A 744 -20.40 -5.10 -34.28
CA THR A 744 -20.88 -4.05 -35.17
C THR A 744 -20.66 -4.41 -36.63
N LYS A 745 -21.73 -4.44 -37.43
CA LYS A 745 -21.65 -4.53 -38.89
C LYS A 745 -21.66 -3.14 -39.53
N ILE A 746 -20.73 -2.88 -40.42
CA ILE A 746 -20.68 -1.64 -41.20
C ILE A 746 -21.37 -1.87 -42.53
N LEU A 747 -22.53 -1.25 -42.70
CA LEU A 747 -23.32 -1.27 -43.92
C LEU A 747 -22.89 -0.08 -44.79
N TRP A 748 -21.91 -0.33 -45.66
CA TRP A 748 -21.31 0.69 -46.51
C TRP A 748 -22.02 0.76 -47.85
N PHE A 749 -22.87 1.76 -48.03
CA PHE A 749 -23.58 1.94 -49.30
C PHE A 749 -22.69 2.68 -50.30
N THR A 750 -22.79 2.27 -51.57
CA THR A 750 -22.10 2.92 -52.69
C THR A 750 -22.99 2.93 -53.94
N GLY A 751 -22.89 3.99 -54.74
CA GLY A 751 -23.74 4.20 -55.93
C GLY A 751 -23.86 5.67 -56.31
N LEU A 752 -24.34 5.95 -57.52
CA LEU A 752 -24.53 7.33 -58.02
C LEU A 752 -25.50 8.15 -57.14
N SER A 753 -25.42 9.49 -57.20
CA SER A 753 -26.40 10.33 -56.51
C SER A 753 -27.83 9.99 -56.97
N GLY A 754 -28.82 9.95 -56.08
CA GLY A 754 -30.19 9.52 -56.48
C GLY A 754 -30.39 8.01 -56.73
N SER A 755 -29.36 7.17 -56.51
CA SER A 755 -29.47 5.70 -56.61
C SER A 755 -30.28 5.02 -55.51
N GLY A 756 -30.83 5.75 -54.52
CA GLY A 756 -31.65 5.19 -53.44
C GLY A 756 -30.93 4.84 -52.12
N LYS A 757 -29.61 5.07 -52.01
CA LYS A 757 -28.83 4.77 -50.78
C LYS A 757 -29.45 5.30 -49.49
N SER A 758 -29.71 6.61 -49.42
CA SER A 758 -30.26 7.25 -48.22
C SER A 758 -31.68 6.79 -47.91
N THR A 759 -32.46 6.42 -48.94
CA THR A 759 -33.81 5.88 -48.78
C THR A 759 -33.77 4.48 -48.16
N ILE A 760 -32.92 3.60 -48.69
CA ILE A 760 -32.74 2.23 -48.16
C ILE A 760 -32.18 2.30 -46.73
N ALA A 761 -31.16 3.13 -46.49
CA ALA A 761 -30.62 3.34 -45.14
C ALA A 761 -31.68 3.88 -44.18
N GLY A 762 -32.53 4.81 -44.63
CA GLY A 762 -33.62 5.37 -43.84
C GLY A 762 -34.68 4.34 -43.43
N GLU A 763 -35.00 3.39 -44.30
CA GLU A 763 -35.96 2.32 -43.99
C GLU A 763 -35.34 1.24 -43.10
N LEU A 764 -34.07 0.87 -43.33
CA LEU A 764 -33.33 -0.04 -42.44
C LEU A 764 -33.28 0.45 -41.00
N LYS A 765 -33.15 1.77 -40.78
CA LYS A 765 -33.23 2.35 -39.43
C LYS A 765 -34.54 2.01 -38.74
N LYS A 766 -35.67 2.15 -39.44
CA LYS A 766 -37.00 1.84 -38.86
C LYS A 766 -37.12 0.36 -38.53
N GLU A 767 -36.58 -0.51 -39.38
CA GLU A 767 -36.57 -1.95 -39.11
C GLU A 767 -35.64 -2.30 -37.93
N PHE A 768 -34.47 -1.67 -37.82
CA PHE A 768 -33.60 -1.84 -36.65
C PHE A 768 -34.27 -1.34 -35.36
N ASP A 769 -34.99 -0.21 -35.40
CA ASP A 769 -35.78 0.28 -34.26
C ASP A 769 -36.86 -0.74 -33.83
N LYS A 770 -37.58 -1.35 -34.79
CA LYS A 770 -38.56 -2.41 -34.51
C LYS A 770 -37.92 -3.66 -33.90
N LEU A 771 -36.71 -4.00 -34.33
CA LEU A 771 -35.94 -5.16 -33.86
C LEU A 771 -35.15 -4.89 -32.57
N GLY A 772 -35.18 -3.66 -32.03
CA GLY A 772 -34.40 -3.25 -30.86
C GLY A 772 -32.88 -3.25 -31.09
N LYS A 773 -32.45 -3.14 -32.36
CA LYS A 773 -31.02 -3.10 -32.74
C LYS A 773 -30.56 -1.64 -32.78
N SER A 774 -29.49 -1.35 -32.05
CA SER A 774 -28.87 -0.02 -32.02
C SER A 774 -28.07 0.25 -33.29
N TYR A 775 -28.13 1.48 -33.80
CA TYR A 775 -27.37 1.86 -34.99
C TYR A 775 -26.83 3.29 -34.92
N GLN A 776 -25.80 3.55 -35.73
CA GLN A 776 -25.28 4.89 -35.98
C GLN A 776 -25.23 5.14 -37.49
N VAL A 777 -25.53 6.37 -37.92
CA VAL A 777 -25.42 6.79 -39.32
C VAL A 777 -24.28 7.78 -39.48
N PHE A 778 -23.48 7.58 -40.54
CA PHE A 778 -22.49 8.52 -41.02
C PHE A 778 -22.72 8.82 -42.50
N ASP A 779 -23.31 9.97 -42.81
CA ASP A 779 -23.54 10.42 -44.18
C ASP A 779 -22.39 11.28 -44.72
N GLY A 780 -22.53 11.75 -45.95
CA GLY A 780 -21.51 12.55 -46.64
C GLY A 780 -21.23 13.91 -45.99
N ASP A 781 -22.16 14.45 -45.20
CA ASP A 781 -22.05 15.77 -44.56
C ASP A 781 -21.49 15.67 -43.13
N ASP A 782 -21.46 14.47 -42.52
CA ASP A 782 -20.97 14.26 -41.15
C ASP A 782 -19.51 14.68 -40.94
N VAL A 783 -18.65 14.59 -41.97
CA VAL A 783 -17.27 15.10 -41.90
C VAL A 783 -17.27 16.62 -41.67
N ARG A 784 -18.15 17.35 -42.36
CA ARG A 784 -18.32 18.79 -42.19
C ARG A 784 -18.93 19.13 -40.83
N ASN A 785 -19.95 18.37 -40.42
CA ASN A 785 -20.73 18.69 -39.23
C ASN A 785 -20.05 18.29 -37.92
N ARG A 786 -19.27 17.20 -37.90
CA ARG A 786 -18.67 16.66 -36.66
C ARG A 786 -17.18 16.94 -36.53
N LEU A 787 -16.45 16.96 -37.64
CA LEU A 787 -15.00 17.22 -37.65
C LEU A 787 -14.64 18.67 -38.02
N HIS A 788 -15.64 19.50 -38.37
CA HIS A 788 -15.47 20.87 -38.81
C HIS A 788 -14.48 21.04 -39.98
N LYS A 789 -14.36 20.00 -40.83
CA LYS A 789 -13.51 20.02 -42.03
C LYS A 789 -14.36 20.27 -43.28
N HIS A 790 -14.04 21.32 -44.03
CA HIS A 790 -14.72 21.68 -45.28
C HIS A 790 -13.91 21.17 -46.48
N LEU A 791 -14.18 19.94 -46.91
CA LEU A 791 -13.58 19.35 -48.11
C LEU A 791 -14.33 19.78 -49.37
N GLY A 792 -13.61 19.92 -50.48
CA GLY A 792 -14.18 20.21 -51.79
C GLY A 792 -14.75 18.97 -52.48
N PHE A 793 -14.90 19.04 -53.81
CA PHE A 793 -15.41 17.95 -54.65
C PHE A 793 -14.34 17.39 -55.59
N THR A 794 -13.06 17.66 -55.34
CA THR A 794 -11.98 17.03 -56.13
C THR A 794 -11.89 15.52 -55.83
N PRO A 795 -11.33 14.70 -56.73
CA PRO A 795 -11.07 13.29 -56.45
C PRO A 795 -10.34 13.03 -55.13
N GLU A 796 -9.35 13.86 -54.81
CA GLU A 796 -8.56 13.80 -53.57
C GLU A 796 -9.42 14.12 -52.34
N ASP A 797 -10.23 15.18 -52.41
CA ASP A 797 -11.16 15.55 -51.34
C ASP A 797 -12.17 14.45 -51.07
N ILE A 798 -12.71 13.82 -52.12
CA ILE A 798 -13.68 12.72 -52.01
C ILE A 798 -13.02 11.49 -51.35
N LYS A 799 -11.77 11.17 -51.71
CA LYS A 799 -11.01 10.08 -51.08
C LYS A 799 -10.76 10.36 -49.60
N GLU A 800 -10.36 11.58 -49.25
CA GLU A 800 -10.14 11.98 -47.86
C GLU A 800 -11.45 11.97 -47.06
N ASN A 801 -12.56 12.43 -47.65
CA ASN A 801 -13.87 12.38 -47.02
C ASN A 801 -14.27 10.94 -46.66
N ASN A 802 -14.12 10.00 -47.60
CA ASN A 802 -14.40 8.58 -47.35
C ASN A 802 -13.49 8.00 -46.25
N ARG A 803 -12.21 8.39 -46.21
CA ARG A 803 -11.26 7.98 -45.17
C ARG A 803 -11.67 8.49 -43.79
N LEU A 804 -12.08 9.75 -43.69
CA LEU A 804 -12.55 10.36 -42.43
C LEU A 804 -13.88 9.74 -41.95
N ILE A 805 -14.78 9.39 -42.86
CA ILE A 805 -16.01 8.65 -42.51
C ILE A 805 -15.68 7.25 -41.98
N ALA A 806 -14.69 6.56 -42.56
CA ALA A 806 -14.21 5.30 -42.00
C ALA A 806 -13.57 5.50 -40.61
N GLU A 807 -12.85 6.60 -40.36
CA GLU A 807 -12.35 6.91 -39.01
C GLU A 807 -13.48 7.20 -38.01
N LEU A 808 -14.49 7.97 -38.39
CA LEU A 808 -15.68 8.22 -37.56
C LEU A 808 -16.41 6.91 -37.25
N SER A 809 -16.57 6.05 -38.25
CA SER A 809 -17.17 4.73 -38.10
C SER A 809 -16.38 3.84 -37.12
N LYS A 810 -15.03 3.95 -37.11
CA LYS A 810 -14.18 3.22 -36.16
C LYS A 810 -14.39 3.65 -34.72
N GLN A 811 -14.75 4.90 -34.46
CA GLN A 811 -15.00 5.40 -33.11
C GLN A 811 -16.27 4.81 -32.50
N GLU A 812 -17.24 4.43 -33.33
CA GLU A 812 -18.51 3.83 -32.91
C GLU A 812 -18.54 2.30 -33.06
N PHE A 813 -17.49 1.73 -33.65
CA PHE A 813 -17.33 0.29 -33.82
C PHE A 813 -17.22 -0.41 -32.45
N GLY A 814 -18.04 -1.42 -32.23
CA GLY A 814 -18.20 -2.13 -30.95
C GLY A 814 -19.28 -1.55 -30.03
N LYS A 815 -19.80 -0.34 -30.30
CA LYS A 815 -20.81 0.32 -29.44
C LYS A 815 -22.24 0.09 -29.90
N VAL A 816 -22.45 -0.10 -31.20
CA VAL A 816 -23.77 -0.27 -31.84
C VAL A 816 -23.84 -1.58 -32.61
N ASP A 817 -25.02 -2.08 -32.92
CA ASP A 817 -25.18 -3.29 -33.73
C ASP A 817 -24.83 -3.01 -35.20
N PHE A 818 -25.21 -1.84 -35.71
CA PHE A 818 -25.01 -1.46 -37.12
C PHE A 818 -24.48 -0.04 -37.28
N ILE A 819 -23.53 0.16 -38.21
CA ILE A 819 -23.12 1.48 -38.69
C ILE A 819 -23.53 1.61 -40.15
N LEU A 820 -24.41 2.56 -40.47
CA LEU A 820 -24.87 2.81 -41.83
C LEU A 820 -24.09 3.96 -42.44
N VAL A 821 -23.49 3.73 -43.60
CA VAL A 821 -22.68 4.73 -44.31
C VAL A 821 -23.27 4.98 -45.71
N PRO A 822 -24.31 5.84 -45.84
CA PRO A 822 -24.99 6.10 -47.11
C PRO A 822 -24.27 7.16 -47.97
N ILE A 823 -23.09 6.84 -48.52
CA ILE A 823 -22.27 7.78 -49.31
C ILE A 823 -22.06 7.34 -50.76
N ILE A 824 -21.60 8.23 -51.64
CA ILE A 824 -21.35 7.87 -53.05
C ILE A 824 -20.15 6.93 -53.17
N SER A 825 -19.06 7.22 -52.45
CA SER A 825 -17.80 6.46 -52.43
C SER A 825 -17.35 5.93 -53.81
N PRO A 826 -17.05 6.81 -54.79
CA PRO A 826 -16.89 6.40 -56.20
C PRO A 826 -15.63 5.59 -56.53
N PHE A 827 -14.61 5.62 -55.67
CA PHE A 827 -13.32 4.97 -55.93
C PHE A 827 -13.20 3.63 -55.21
N ILE A 828 -12.83 2.57 -55.93
CA ILE A 828 -12.60 1.22 -55.38
C ILE A 828 -11.57 1.27 -54.25
N VAL A 829 -10.47 2.02 -54.44
CA VAL A 829 -9.39 2.13 -53.44
C VAL A 829 -9.90 2.64 -52.09
N SER A 830 -10.84 3.59 -52.07
CA SER A 830 -11.43 4.09 -50.81
C SER A 830 -12.23 3.01 -50.10
N ARG A 831 -12.99 2.21 -50.84
CA ARG A 831 -13.83 1.14 -50.30
C ARG A 831 -12.97 -0.05 -49.82
N GLU A 832 -11.91 -0.39 -50.55
CA GLU A 832 -10.92 -1.39 -50.14
C GLU A 832 -10.17 -1.00 -48.86
N ASN A 833 -9.82 0.28 -48.70
CA ASN A 833 -9.22 0.76 -47.46
C ASN A 833 -10.18 0.64 -46.27
N ALA A 834 -11.46 0.99 -46.46
CA ALA A 834 -12.49 0.78 -45.43
C ALA A 834 -12.68 -0.72 -45.13
N ARG A 835 -12.72 -1.58 -46.16
CA ARG A 835 -12.81 -3.03 -46.03
C ARG A 835 -11.65 -3.62 -45.25
N LYS A 836 -10.40 -3.23 -45.54
CA LYS A 836 -9.22 -3.63 -44.77
C LYS A 836 -9.30 -3.21 -43.31
N GLN A 837 -9.93 -2.07 -43.03
CA GLN A 837 -10.06 -1.54 -41.68
C GLN A 837 -11.05 -2.32 -40.82
N PHE A 838 -12.14 -2.84 -41.39
CA PHE A 838 -13.22 -3.50 -40.65
C PHE A 838 -13.32 -5.02 -40.91
N GLY A 839 -12.57 -5.56 -41.86
CA GLY A 839 -12.51 -7.00 -42.16
C GLY A 839 -13.87 -7.59 -42.48
N GLN A 840 -14.18 -8.75 -41.87
CA GLN A 840 -15.45 -9.48 -42.07
C GLN A 840 -16.71 -8.74 -41.56
N ASN A 841 -16.53 -7.61 -40.88
CA ASN A 841 -17.63 -6.77 -40.42
C ASN A 841 -17.99 -5.65 -41.40
N PHE A 842 -17.26 -5.52 -42.52
CA PHE A 842 -17.60 -4.63 -43.62
C PHE A 842 -18.55 -5.31 -44.62
N VAL A 843 -19.71 -4.71 -44.84
CA VAL A 843 -20.71 -5.17 -45.82
C VAL A 843 -20.88 -4.07 -46.87
N GLU A 844 -20.36 -4.31 -48.08
CA GLU A 844 -20.48 -3.38 -49.20
C GLU A 844 -21.82 -3.56 -49.92
N ILE A 845 -22.64 -2.51 -49.89
CA ILE A 845 -23.98 -2.49 -50.47
C ILE A 845 -23.97 -1.60 -51.71
N TYR A 846 -23.91 -2.24 -52.88
CA TYR A 846 -23.96 -1.55 -54.16
C TYR A 846 -25.40 -1.28 -54.58
N THR A 847 -25.82 -0.02 -54.55
CA THR A 847 -27.08 0.42 -55.17
C THR A 847 -26.84 0.68 -56.66
N ASP A 848 -27.11 -0.34 -57.48
CA ASP A 848 -26.96 -0.29 -58.93
C ASP A 848 -28.16 0.47 -59.54
N CYS A 849 -27.85 1.56 -60.21
CA CYS A 849 -28.82 2.40 -60.91
C CYS A 849 -28.08 3.18 -61.98
N SER A 850 -28.63 3.22 -63.20
CA SER A 850 -28.00 3.94 -64.31
C SER A 850 -28.01 5.45 -64.07
N TYR A 851 -27.06 6.15 -64.67
CA TYR A 851 -26.98 7.62 -64.61
C TYR A 851 -28.30 8.27 -65.06
N GLU A 852 -28.87 7.81 -66.18
CA GLU A 852 -30.14 8.32 -66.72
C GLU A 852 -31.32 8.12 -65.76
N GLU A 853 -31.36 7.00 -65.05
CA GLU A 853 -32.44 6.72 -64.11
C GLU A 853 -32.27 7.51 -62.81
N CYS A 854 -31.03 7.64 -62.32
CA CYS A 854 -30.70 8.54 -61.21
C CYS A 854 -31.08 10.00 -61.52
N LYS A 855 -30.83 10.44 -62.76
CA LYS A 855 -31.19 11.77 -63.25
C LYS A 855 -32.70 12.01 -63.25
N LYS A 856 -33.53 11.03 -63.63
CA LYS A 856 -35.00 11.15 -63.52
C LYS A 856 -35.46 11.30 -62.07
N ARG A 857 -34.70 10.75 -61.12
CA ARG A 857 -34.97 10.79 -59.67
C ARG A 857 -34.31 12.00 -58.97
N ASP A 858 -33.73 12.93 -59.74
CA ASP A 858 -32.98 14.07 -59.20
C ASP A 858 -33.89 15.18 -58.68
N VAL A 859 -34.38 15.01 -57.45
CA VAL A 859 -35.23 15.98 -56.76
C VAL A 859 -34.52 17.31 -56.50
N LYS A 860 -33.17 17.31 -56.39
CA LYS A 860 -32.36 18.48 -56.02
C LYS A 860 -31.80 19.24 -57.24
N GLY A 861 -32.03 18.74 -58.45
CA GLY A 861 -31.57 19.34 -59.71
C GLY A 861 -30.04 19.35 -59.86
N HIS A 862 -29.32 18.48 -59.15
CA HIS A 862 -27.86 18.38 -59.23
C HIS A 862 -27.36 17.89 -60.59
N TYR A 863 -28.04 16.94 -61.22
CA TYR A 863 -27.69 16.42 -62.54
C TYR A 863 -27.87 17.49 -63.62
N LYS A 864 -28.96 18.26 -63.55
CA LYS A 864 -29.22 19.38 -64.48
C LYS A 864 -28.14 20.46 -64.38
N LYS A 865 -27.70 20.78 -63.14
CA LYS A 865 -26.63 21.75 -62.86
C LYS A 865 -25.25 21.23 -63.26
N ALA A 866 -25.00 19.93 -63.15
CA ALA A 866 -23.75 19.33 -63.62
C ALA A 866 -23.65 19.39 -65.15
N GLU A 867 -24.73 19.03 -65.86
CA GLU A 867 -24.77 19.08 -67.32
C GLU A 867 -24.74 20.49 -67.91
N SER A 868 -25.24 21.50 -67.18
CA SER A 868 -25.07 22.92 -67.56
C SER A 868 -23.68 23.49 -67.25
N GLY A 869 -22.81 22.71 -66.61
CA GLY A 869 -21.46 23.12 -66.20
C GLY A 869 -21.41 23.98 -64.92
N GLU A 870 -22.53 24.17 -64.23
CA GLU A 870 -22.62 24.91 -62.95
C GLU A 870 -22.01 24.12 -61.78
N LEU A 871 -22.08 22.78 -61.80
CA LEU A 871 -21.44 21.89 -60.84
C LEU A 871 -20.27 21.16 -61.51
N LYS A 872 -19.05 21.49 -61.10
CA LYS A 872 -17.82 20.82 -61.56
C LYS A 872 -17.50 19.59 -60.71
N ASN A 873 -16.79 18.63 -61.28
CA ASN A 873 -16.37 17.38 -60.65
C ASN A 873 -17.55 16.49 -60.23
N PHE A 874 -18.63 16.51 -61.00
CA PHE A 874 -19.82 15.72 -60.67
C PHE A 874 -19.57 14.23 -60.94
N ILE A 875 -19.85 13.40 -59.94
CA ILE A 875 -19.61 11.94 -60.01
C ILE A 875 -20.61 11.29 -60.97
N GLY A 876 -20.10 10.56 -61.95
CA GLY A 876 -20.86 9.94 -63.04
C GLY A 876 -20.86 10.76 -64.34
N LEU A 877 -20.41 12.02 -64.32
CA LEU A 877 -20.25 12.87 -65.50
C LEU A 877 -18.78 13.29 -65.70
N ASP A 878 -18.23 14.07 -64.76
CA ASP A 878 -16.84 14.55 -64.81
C ASP A 878 -15.86 13.58 -64.15
N VAL A 879 -16.29 12.96 -63.03
CA VAL A 879 -15.51 12.00 -62.26
C VAL A 879 -16.13 10.62 -62.45
N PRO A 880 -15.42 9.61 -62.96
CA PRO A 880 -15.98 8.29 -63.15
C PRO A 880 -16.38 7.66 -61.82
N TYR A 881 -17.53 7.00 -61.80
CA TYR A 881 -17.91 6.11 -60.71
C TYR A 881 -17.39 4.71 -61.04
N GLU A 882 -16.58 4.12 -60.16
CA GLU A 882 -16.04 2.77 -60.31
C GLU A 882 -16.97 1.79 -59.58
N PRO A 883 -17.80 0.99 -60.29
CA PRO A 883 -18.69 0.03 -59.64
C PRO A 883 -17.88 -1.00 -58.85
N PRO A 884 -18.38 -1.46 -57.69
CA PRO A 884 -17.70 -2.50 -56.93
C PRO A 884 -17.70 -3.82 -57.69
N ILE A 885 -16.56 -4.51 -57.66
CA ILE A 885 -16.34 -5.76 -58.40
C ILE A 885 -17.09 -6.91 -57.72
N ASN A 886 -16.96 -7.04 -56.39
CA ASN A 886 -17.54 -8.10 -55.59
C ASN A 886 -18.23 -7.53 -54.33
N PRO A 887 -19.31 -6.75 -54.47
CA PRO A 887 -20.06 -6.28 -53.30
C PRO A 887 -20.75 -7.46 -52.61
N GLU A 888 -20.83 -7.46 -51.28
CA GLU A 888 -21.61 -8.45 -50.53
C GLU A 888 -23.08 -8.40 -50.93
N ILE A 889 -23.61 -7.21 -51.24
CA ILE A 889 -25.01 -7.02 -51.62
C ILE A 889 -25.08 -6.06 -52.82
N LYS A 890 -25.66 -6.53 -53.93
CA LYS A 890 -25.93 -5.72 -55.13
C LYS A 890 -27.43 -5.54 -55.36
N ILE A 891 -27.93 -4.32 -55.26
CA ILE A 891 -29.37 -4.00 -55.35
C ILE A 891 -29.63 -3.22 -56.63
N ASP A 892 -30.43 -3.76 -57.54
CA ASP A 892 -30.89 -3.04 -58.74
C ASP A 892 -32.15 -2.24 -58.41
N THR A 893 -31.98 -0.96 -58.10
CA THR A 893 -33.07 -0.07 -57.66
C THR A 893 -34.05 0.32 -58.77
N THR A 894 -33.89 -0.25 -59.97
CA THR A 894 -34.85 -0.11 -61.08
C THR A 894 -35.80 -1.31 -61.19
N LYS A 895 -35.42 -2.45 -60.58
CA LYS A 895 -36.18 -3.70 -60.64
C LYS A 895 -36.68 -4.16 -59.27
N GLU A 896 -35.94 -3.86 -58.21
CA GLU A 896 -36.28 -4.22 -56.83
C GLU A 896 -37.07 -3.07 -56.19
N SER A 897 -38.16 -3.41 -55.51
CA SER A 897 -38.88 -2.47 -54.65
C SER A 897 -38.06 -2.15 -53.39
N LEU A 898 -38.39 -1.04 -52.71
CA LEU A 898 -37.70 -0.65 -51.46
C LEU A 898 -37.82 -1.74 -50.39
N GLU A 899 -38.99 -2.37 -50.27
CA GLU A 899 -39.27 -3.40 -49.28
C GLU A 899 -38.45 -4.67 -49.55
N GLU A 900 -38.39 -5.13 -50.81
CA GLU A 900 -37.56 -6.28 -51.21
C GLU A 900 -36.07 -6.02 -50.94
N ALA A 901 -35.58 -4.82 -51.30
CA ALA A 901 -34.20 -4.42 -51.08
C ALA A 901 -33.82 -4.41 -49.58
N VAL A 902 -34.68 -3.84 -48.73
CA VAL A 902 -34.47 -3.78 -47.27
C VAL A 902 -34.50 -5.19 -46.67
N GLN A 903 -35.48 -6.01 -47.02
CA GLN A 903 -35.60 -7.36 -46.49
C GLN A 903 -34.39 -8.23 -46.87
N ARG A 904 -33.86 -8.07 -48.10
CA ARG A 904 -32.68 -8.79 -48.55
C ARG A 904 -31.43 -8.38 -47.77
N ILE A 905 -31.27 -7.08 -47.49
CA ILE A 905 -30.18 -6.62 -46.62
C ILE A 905 -30.33 -7.22 -45.23
N LEU A 906 -31.52 -7.14 -44.62
CA LEU A 906 -31.79 -7.68 -43.29
C LEU A 906 -31.47 -9.17 -43.20
N ASN A 907 -31.92 -9.98 -44.16
CA ASN A 907 -31.64 -11.41 -44.18
C ASN A 907 -30.12 -11.67 -44.18
N ILE A 908 -29.34 -11.00 -45.02
CA ILE A 908 -27.89 -11.23 -45.13
C ILE A 908 -27.13 -10.76 -43.88
N VAL A 909 -27.52 -9.61 -43.31
CA VAL A 909 -26.80 -9.03 -42.17
C VAL A 909 -27.21 -9.66 -40.84
N LEU A 910 -28.38 -10.30 -40.77
CA LEU A 910 -28.89 -11.02 -39.59
C LEU A 910 -28.64 -12.54 -39.65
N GLU A 911 -28.62 -13.19 -40.82
CA GLU A 911 -28.34 -14.64 -40.94
C GLU A 911 -26.88 -15.01 -40.59
N ASN A 912 -25.95 -14.06 -40.73
CA ASN A 912 -24.57 -14.21 -40.27
C ASN A 912 -24.41 -13.96 -38.75
N ASP A 913 -25.49 -13.60 -38.07
CA ASP A 913 -25.58 -13.43 -36.61
C ASP A 913 -26.21 -14.72 -36.05
N LYS A 914 -25.52 -15.87 -36.19
CA LYS A 914 -25.97 -17.14 -35.58
C LYS A 914 -25.80 -17.09 -34.06
N SER A 915 -26.70 -16.37 -33.42
CA SER A 915 -27.05 -16.46 -32.00
C SER A 915 -28.55 -16.19 -31.79
N LEU A 916 -29.39 -16.53 -32.76
CA LEU A 916 -30.85 -16.64 -32.61
C LEU A 916 -31.24 -18.09 -32.34
#